data_AF-A0A8C6DBV3-F1
#
_entry.id   AF-A0A8C6DBV3-F1
#
_cell.length_a   1.000
_cell.length_b   1.000
_cell.length_c   1.000
_cell.angle_alpha   90.00
_cell.angle_beta   90.00
_cell.angle_gamma   90.00
#
_symmetry.space_group_name_H-M   'P 1'
#
loop_
_entity.id
_entity.type
_entity.pdbx_description
1 polymer ?
#
loop_
_entity_poly.entity_id
_entity_poly.type
_entity_poly.pdbx_seq_one_letter_code
_entity_poly.pdbx_strand_id
1 'polypeptide(L)'
;MVNIPALEQMNQILHILFIFLPFFWALGTLPPPDALFLWAMEQVLEFGLGGSSMSTHLRLLIMFIISAGTAVASYFIPSTVGVVLFMTGLGFLLSLNLSEMVHRVGTKSNALSSGSEIQFAWREYLFYSIVLVLALLETGLLHHFASFSQISKNSPQAVVGYTLMILFIILWILKEIQSIYIFGIFRNPFYPKDVQTVTLFLEKQTKLMKIGVVRRILINLVSPFAMIAFLSLDSSLHRLHSVSVSIGFTRAFRMVWQNTENALLETVIVSAVHLLISNTDIWWSRSLDTGIRLLLVGIMRDRLIQFIAKLQFAVTVLVASWTEKKRRKSTTTLGVLNIVFSPFVLVFIVFSTLLSSPLLPLFTLPLFLVGFPRPVQSWPGVVGTTACVCADTVYYCQMVPGLTTALQSAMAAGSLGLLLPGSHYLGRFQDRLIWIMILECGYTYCCVNIKGLELQETSCHTAEARRVDEVFESAFEQEEYVKLCSINEHFGNVLTPCTVLPVKLYSDARNVLSGIIDSHDNLKEFKGDLVKVLVWILVQYCSRRSSMLEKVHKTENKGKASLIILPALNTEPQTESPEDTDSLNSENLDDWSDDVFSEEPTIKKGKDEKDQLKVLPGINLPIPGSVESQNIGSQSTNTVTERSLYQAVALGYPAIDKGKQEAMAYIPLVEFSCSHSHLLSLPEEWMSNCLPNSKMKEMSSLFPEDWYQFILRQLECFPSKENASNVVEEIAKDRVLKDFYVRAVMTCYFSLFGVDNRIPSPGHILRVYSGVLPWSLALDWLTEKPDLFQLALKAFRYTLKLMIDKASLGPIEDFKELINCLEEYESDWYIGLVSDEKWKEAVLQEKPYLFSLGYDPNMGVYTGRVLTLQELLIHVGKLNAEAVRGQWANLSWELLYATNDDEERYSIQAHPLLLRNLTVQAADPPLGYPIYSSKPLHIHLV
;
A
#
# COMPACT_ATOMS: atom_id res chain seq x y z
N MET A 1 47.83 10.63 41.11
CA MET A 1 46.80 10.95 40.09
C MET A 1 47.47 11.76 39.02
N VAL A 2 47.57 11.23 37.80
CA VAL A 2 48.18 11.95 36.68
C VAL A 2 47.17 13.01 36.23
N ASN A 3 47.48 14.29 36.44
CA ASN A 3 46.72 15.39 35.85
C ASN A 3 46.91 15.32 34.33
N ILE A 4 45.96 14.67 33.65
CA ILE A 4 45.89 14.68 32.20
C ILE A 4 45.14 15.99 31.85
N PRO A 5 45.81 17.01 31.30
CA PRO A 5 45.20 18.31 31.03
C PRO A 5 43.97 18.22 30.11
N ALA A 6 43.92 17.21 29.24
CA ALA A 6 42.74 16.90 28.43
C ALA A 6 41.51 16.48 29.26
N LEU A 7 41.72 15.78 30.37
CA LEU A 7 40.65 15.35 31.27
C LEU A 7 40.10 16.52 32.08
N GLU A 8 40.96 17.46 32.47
CA GLU A 8 40.58 18.69 33.16
C GLU A 8 39.82 19.64 32.22
N GLN A 9 40.27 19.79 30.97
CA GLN A 9 39.52 20.47 29.93
C GLN A 9 38.17 19.80 29.64
N MET A 10 38.13 18.47 29.54
CA MET A 10 36.88 17.75 29.32
C MET A 10 35.92 17.90 30.50
N ASN A 11 36.45 17.93 31.73
CA ASN A 11 35.67 18.22 32.92
C ASN A 11 35.08 19.63 32.89
N GLN A 12 35.86 20.64 32.50
CA GLN A 12 35.36 22.02 32.33
C GLN A 12 34.28 22.11 31.24
N ILE A 13 34.49 21.44 30.09
CA ILE A 13 33.51 21.37 29.00
C ILE A 13 32.21 20.72 29.50
N LEU A 14 32.30 19.61 30.25
CA LEU A 14 31.14 18.93 30.79
C LEU A 14 30.37 19.79 31.80
N HIS A 15 31.05 20.52 32.68
CA HIS A 15 30.39 21.44 33.62
C HIS A 15 29.60 22.54 32.88
N ILE A 16 30.16 23.07 31.79
CA ILE A 16 29.44 24.03 30.93
C ILE A 16 28.25 23.35 30.25
N LEU A 17 28.45 22.17 29.66
CA LEU A 17 27.41 21.42 28.95
C LEU A 17 26.23 21.05 29.87
N PHE A 18 26.50 20.66 31.12
CA PHE A 18 25.45 20.28 32.08
C PHE A 18 24.52 21.44 32.42
N ILE A 19 25.01 22.68 32.45
CA ILE A 19 24.17 23.88 32.67
C ILE A 19 23.19 24.06 31.50
N PHE A 20 23.61 23.75 30.28
CA PHE A 20 22.78 23.90 29.08
C PHE A 20 21.91 22.68 28.76
N LEU A 21 22.09 21.54 29.45
CA LEU A 21 21.35 20.31 29.22
C LEU A 21 19.82 20.49 29.28
N PRO A 22 19.25 21.22 30.27
CA PRO A 22 17.81 21.46 30.31
C PRO A 22 17.31 22.29 29.14
N PHE A 23 18.11 23.24 28.65
CA PHE A 23 17.78 24.06 27.48
C PHE A 23 17.80 23.23 26.20
N PHE A 24 18.81 22.37 26.03
CA PHE A 24 18.89 21.44 24.91
C PHE A 24 17.74 20.42 24.90
N TRP A 25 17.28 20.01 26.08
CA TRP A 25 16.11 19.16 26.24
C TRP A 25 14.82 19.90 25.88
N ALA A 26 14.62 21.11 26.40
CA ALA A 26 13.46 21.94 26.07
C ALA A 26 13.39 22.32 24.58
N LEU A 27 14.53 22.48 23.91
CA LEU A 27 14.61 22.72 22.47
C LEU A 27 14.43 21.45 21.61
N GLY A 28 14.26 20.27 22.23
CA GLY A 28 14.12 19.00 21.51
C GLY A 28 15.37 18.59 20.74
N THR A 29 16.54 19.04 21.16
CA THR A 29 17.85 18.66 20.58
C THR A 29 18.44 17.42 21.25
N LEU A 30 18.03 17.14 22.51
CA LEU A 30 18.42 15.93 23.22
C LEU A 30 17.44 14.79 22.94
N PRO A 31 17.94 13.60 22.57
CA PRO A 31 17.10 12.45 22.28
C PRO A 31 16.54 11.83 23.56
N PRO A 32 15.34 11.22 23.50
CA PRO A 32 14.91 10.33 24.56
C PRO A 32 15.82 9.08 24.61
N PRO A 33 15.98 8.42 25.78
CA PRO A 33 16.97 7.36 25.96
C PRO A 33 16.81 6.16 25.02
N ASP A 34 15.57 5.81 24.68
CA ASP A 34 15.20 4.75 23.74
C ASP A 34 15.69 5.06 22.32
N ALA A 35 15.43 6.27 21.82
CA ALA A 35 15.89 6.71 20.50
C ALA A 35 17.42 6.79 20.44
N LEU A 36 18.08 7.28 21.50
CA LEU A 36 19.53 7.36 21.56
C LEU A 36 20.19 5.98 21.52
N PHE A 37 19.68 5.02 22.30
CA PHE A 37 20.23 3.67 22.36
C PHE A 37 20.08 2.95 21.01
N LEU A 38 18.89 3.02 20.41
CA LEU A 38 18.62 2.42 19.10
C LEU A 38 19.47 3.06 18.00
N TRP A 39 19.57 4.39 17.99
CA TRP A 39 20.43 5.11 17.05
C TRP A 39 21.91 4.73 17.23
N ALA A 40 22.41 4.68 18.46
CA ALA A 40 23.80 4.33 18.73
C ALA A 40 24.13 2.90 18.28
N MET A 41 23.24 1.94 18.56
CA MET A 41 23.38 0.57 18.08
C MET A 41 23.42 0.49 16.55
N GLU A 42 22.53 1.21 15.88
CA GLU A 42 22.48 1.29 14.42
C GLU A 42 23.76 1.88 13.83
N GLN A 43 24.25 3.02 14.37
CA GLN A 43 25.50 3.63 13.91
C GLN A 43 26.70 2.70 14.11
N VAL A 44 26.79 1.99 15.24
CA VAL A 44 27.89 1.05 15.49
C VAL A 44 27.77 -0.18 14.56
N LEU A 45 26.56 -0.67 14.32
CA LEU A 45 26.33 -1.79 13.42
C LEU A 45 26.70 -1.44 11.97
N GLU A 46 26.23 -0.30 11.46
CA GLU A 46 26.44 0.14 10.08
C GLU A 46 27.92 0.51 9.83
N PHE A 47 28.47 1.45 10.60
CA PHE A 47 29.81 1.98 10.35
C PHE A 47 30.92 1.13 10.97
N GLY A 48 30.70 0.60 12.16
CA GLY A 48 31.71 -0.16 12.90
C GLY A 48 31.79 -1.63 12.50
N LEU A 49 30.64 -2.27 12.28
CA LEU A 49 30.54 -3.73 12.04
C LEU A 49 30.13 -4.10 10.62
N GLY A 50 29.87 -3.11 9.74
CA GLY A 50 29.59 -3.30 8.31
C GLY A 50 28.20 -3.86 7.99
N GLY A 51 27.23 -3.68 8.88
CA GLY A 51 25.84 -4.08 8.67
C GLY A 51 25.00 -3.05 7.93
N SER A 52 23.68 -3.23 7.93
CA SER A 52 22.68 -2.31 7.40
C SER A 52 21.78 -1.80 8.53
N SER A 53 20.98 -0.76 8.29
CA SER A 53 19.83 -0.48 9.14
C SER A 53 18.87 -1.66 9.10
N MET A 54 18.24 -1.96 10.23
CA MET A 54 17.42 -3.17 10.39
C MET A 54 15.94 -2.81 10.40
N SER A 55 15.12 -3.65 9.78
CA SER A 55 13.67 -3.41 9.63
C SER A 55 12.87 -3.40 10.94
N THR A 56 13.42 -3.97 12.02
CA THR A 56 12.78 -4.02 13.34
C THR A 56 13.79 -3.88 14.47
N HIS A 57 13.35 -3.37 15.63
CA HIS A 57 14.21 -3.24 16.82
C HIS A 57 14.78 -4.57 17.30
N LEU A 58 13.99 -5.66 17.26
CA LEU A 58 14.47 -6.99 17.66
C LEU A 58 15.58 -7.49 16.73
N ARG A 59 15.41 -7.31 15.41
CA ARG A 59 16.43 -7.67 14.43
C ARG A 59 17.70 -6.85 14.60
N LEU A 60 17.57 -5.55 14.90
CA LEU A 60 18.72 -4.68 15.23
C LEU A 60 19.53 -5.23 16.40
N LEU A 61 18.87 -5.61 17.49
CA LEU A 61 19.52 -6.16 18.68
C LEU A 61 20.25 -7.47 18.39
N ILE A 62 19.57 -8.41 17.72
CA ILE A 62 20.15 -9.73 17.38
C ILE A 62 21.36 -9.55 16.47
N MET A 63 21.23 -8.76 15.39
CA MET A 63 22.32 -8.54 14.45
C MET A 63 23.50 -7.80 15.09
N PHE A 64 23.24 -6.84 15.99
CA PHE A 64 24.28 -6.17 16.75
C PHE A 64 25.08 -7.14 17.62
N ILE A 65 24.40 -7.98 18.42
CA ILE A 65 25.04 -8.94 19.33
C ILE A 65 25.90 -9.94 18.54
N ILE A 66 25.34 -10.51 17.46
CA ILE A 66 26.07 -11.49 16.65
C ILE A 66 27.29 -10.83 16.00
N SER A 67 27.13 -9.64 15.41
CA SER A 67 28.21 -8.94 14.71
C SER A 67 29.31 -8.44 15.66
N ALA A 68 28.96 -8.00 16.86
CA ALA A 68 29.95 -7.67 17.88
C ALA A 68 30.69 -8.94 18.35
N GLY A 69 29.95 -10.05 18.50
CA GLY A 69 30.51 -11.36 18.81
C GLY A 69 31.49 -11.87 17.75
N THR A 70 31.23 -11.64 16.45
CA THR A 70 32.17 -12.03 15.38
C THR A 70 33.45 -11.21 15.42
N ALA A 71 33.36 -9.90 15.66
CA ALA A 71 34.54 -9.07 15.89
C ALA A 71 35.35 -9.57 17.08
N VAL A 72 34.72 -9.77 18.25
CA VAL A 72 35.41 -10.27 19.44
C VAL A 72 36.03 -11.66 19.20
N ALA A 73 35.30 -12.59 18.58
CA ALA A 73 35.80 -13.94 18.29
C ALA A 73 37.02 -13.91 17.37
N SER A 74 37.03 -13.05 16.35
CA SER A 74 38.16 -12.92 15.42
C SER A 74 39.47 -12.52 16.09
N TYR A 75 39.41 -11.81 17.22
CA TYR A 75 40.58 -11.40 17.99
C TYR A 75 41.27 -12.59 18.67
N PHE A 76 40.50 -13.61 19.07
CA PHE A 76 40.99 -14.76 19.82
C PHE A 76 41.48 -15.93 18.96
N ILE A 77 41.25 -15.90 17.64
CA ILE A 77 41.69 -16.98 16.75
C ILE A 77 43.22 -16.91 16.55
N PRO A 78 43.99 -17.98 16.85
CA PRO A 78 45.45 -17.96 16.83
C PRO A 78 46.08 -18.19 15.44
N SER A 79 45.27 -18.44 14.41
CA SER A 79 45.73 -18.74 13.05
C SER A 79 45.35 -17.62 12.08
N THR A 80 46.32 -17.09 11.31
CA THR A 80 46.07 -16.02 10.33
C THR A 80 45.11 -16.47 9.22
N VAL A 81 45.32 -17.66 8.66
CA VAL A 81 44.40 -18.28 7.70
C VAL A 81 43.02 -18.52 8.34
N GLY A 82 42.99 -18.99 9.58
CA GLY A 82 41.75 -19.23 10.33
C GLY A 82 40.93 -17.95 10.53
N VAL A 83 41.58 -16.84 10.88
CA VAL A 83 40.93 -15.52 11.02
C VAL A 83 40.34 -15.09 9.68
N VAL A 84 41.10 -15.12 8.59
CA VAL A 84 40.63 -14.65 7.27
C VAL A 84 39.44 -15.47 6.77
N LEU A 85 39.49 -16.81 6.90
CA LEU A 85 38.38 -17.69 6.54
C LEU A 85 37.14 -17.42 7.42
N PHE A 86 37.33 -17.22 8.73
CA PHE A 86 36.26 -16.89 9.67
C PHE A 86 35.58 -15.57 9.33
N MET A 87 36.36 -14.51 9.07
CA MET A 87 35.84 -13.19 8.68
C MET A 87 35.08 -13.23 7.36
N THR A 88 35.63 -13.95 6.37
CA THR A 88 35.02 -14.05 5.03
C THR A 88 33.71 -14.83 5.09
N GLY A 89 33.71 -15.98 5.78
CA GLY A 89 32.53 -16.82 5.92
C GLY A 89 31.42 -16.15 6.72
N LEU A 90 31.73 -15.58 7.88
CA LEU A 90 30.72 -14.87 8.67
C LEU A 90 30.29 -13.54 8.06
N GLY A 91 31.19 -12.84 7.36
CA GLY A 91 30.84 -11.64 6.60
C GLY A 91 29.79 -11.94 5.54
N PHE A 92 29.91 -13.05 4.81
CA PHE A 92 28.91 -13.51 3.85
C PHE A 92 27.60 -13.93 4.55
N LEU A 93 27.68 -14.81 5.56
CA LEU A 93 26.49 -15.35 6.25
C LEU A 93 25.65 -14.26 6.92
N LEU A 94 26.29 -13.26 7.54
CA LEU A 94 25.60 -12.12 8.17
C LEU A 94 25.02 -11.12 7.17
N SER A 95 25.44 -11.20 5.91
CA SER A 95 24.90 -10.38 4.82
C SER A 95 23.69 -11.02 4.15
N LEU A 96 23.35 -12.28 4.47
CA LEU A 96 22.17 -12.99 3.96
C LEU A 96 20.94 -12.79 4.85
N ASN A 97 19.74 -12.96 4.28
CA ASN A 97 18.49 -12.93 5.06
C ASN A 97 18.20 -14.28 5.74
N LEU A 98 18.98 -14.63 6.76
CA LEU A 98 18.90 -15.93 7.44
C LEU A 98 17.50 -16.24 8.03
N SER A 99 16.78 -15.23 8.51
CA SER A 99 15.44 -15.41 9.10
C SER A 99 14.42 -15.95 8.10
N GLU A 100 14.44 -15.44 6.87
CA GLU A 100 13.49 -15.86 5.83
C GLU A 100 13.85 -17.25 5.29
N MET A 101 15.15 -17.54 5.16
CA MET A 101 15.63 -18.87 4.78
C MET A 101 15.20 -19.94 5.80
N VAL A 102 15.30 -19.65 7.10
CA VAL A 102 14.88 -20.57 8.16
C VAL A 102 13.36 -20.72 8.20
N HIS A 103 12.60 -19.63 8.04
CA HIS A 103 11.13 -19.70 7.99
C HIS A 103 10.62 -20.54 6.82
N ARG A 104 11.16 -20.38 5.61
CA ARG A 104 10.79 -21.18 4.42
C ARG A 104 11.12 -22.67 4.60
N VAL A 105 12.16 -22.99 5.34
CA VAL A 105 12.53 -24.39 5.67
C VAL A 105 11.69 -24.93 6.84
N GLY A 106 11.19 -24.07 7.72
CA GLY A 106 10.40 -24.41 8.90
C GLY A 106 8.89 -24.57 8.66
N THR A 107 8.29 -23.85 7.71
CA THR A 107 6.87 -23.97 7.32
C THR A 107 6.56 -25.22 6.48
N LYS A 108 7.34 -26.29 6.66
CA LYS A 108 7.20 -27.60 6.03
C LYS A 108 5.94 -28.38 6.44
N SER A 109 5.13 -27.93 7.39
CA SER A 109 4.11 -28.79 8.00
C SER A 109 2.64 -28.54 7.66
N ASN A 110 2.17 -27.33 7.31
CA ASN A 110 0.70 -27.09 7.39
C ASN A 110 -0.01 -26.42 6.19
N ALA A 111 0.63 -26.18 5.05
CA ALA A 111 -0.12 -25.71 3.87
C ALA A 111 0.44 -26.32 2.58
N LEU A 112 -0.44 -26.96 1.82
CA LEU A 112 -0.20 -27.50 0.49
C LEU A 112 0.08 -26.34 -0.50
N SER A 113 1.30 -25.81 -0.49
CA SER A 113 1.76 -24.81 -1.48
C SER A 113 2.38 -25.53 -2.69
N SER A 114 2.16 -24.93 -3.87
CA SER A 114 2.49 -25.47 -5.18
C SER A 114 3.95 -25.93 -5.29
N GLY A 115 4.21 -27.03 -6.01
CA GLY A 115 5.56 -27.62 -6.17
C GLY A 115 6.63 -26.72 -6.83
N SER A 116 6.27 -25.51 -7.26
CA SER A 116 7.19 -24.54 -7.90
C SER A 116 8.04 -23.75 -6.89
N GLU A 117 7.48 -23.37 -5.74
CA GLU A 117 8.20 -22.58 -4.71
C GLU A 117 9.31 -23.40 -4.04
N ILE A 118 9.08 -24.70 -3.86
CA ILE A 118 10.03 -25.64 -3.24
C ILE A 118 11.29 -25.79 -4.12
N GLN A 119 11.13 -25.85 -5.45
CA GLN A 119 12.25 -26.01 -6.37
C GLN A 119 13.10 -24.74 -6.46
N PHE A 120 12.49 -23.56 -6.28
CA PHE A 120 13.18 -22.27 -6.32
C PHE A 120 14.09 -22.07 -5.08
N ALA A 121 13.57 -22.36 -3.87
CA ALA A 121 14.32 -22.21 -2.62
C ALA A 121 15.59 -23.09 -2.56
N TRP A 122 15.56 -24.31 -3.10
CA TRP A 122 16.74 -25.18 -3.16
C TRP A 122 17.82 -24.67 -4.12
N ARG A 123 17.44 -24.03 -5.23
CA ARG A 123 18.40 -23.46 -6.18
C ARG A 123 19.14 -22.26 -5.59
N GLU A 124 18.43 -21.40 -4.86
CA GLU A 124 19.04 -20.27 -4.13
C GLU A 124 20.03 -20.77 -3.06
N TYR A 125 19.63 -21.77 -2.27
CA TYR A 125 20.51 -22.36 -1.26
C TYR A 125 21.79 -22.96 -1.88
N LEU A 126 21.67 -23.68 -2.99
CA LEU A 126 22.82 -24.21 -3.72
C LEU A 126 23.71 -23.08 -4.26
N PHE A 127 23.12 -22.02 -4.83
CA PHE A 127 23.87 -20.87 -5.31
C PHE A 127 24.67 -20.21 -4.19
N TYR A 128 24.05 -19.89 -3.05
CA TYR A 128 24.76 -19.28 -1.91
C TYR A 128 25.83 -20.20 -1.33
N SER A 129 25.59 -21.51 -1.29
CA SER A 129 26.58 -22.49 -0.85
C SER A 129 27.80 -22.52 -1.78
N ILE A 130 27.59 -22.49 -3.10
CA ILE A 130 28.68 -22.44 -4.09
C ILE A 130 29.48 -21.14 -3.93
N VAL A 131 28.80 -19.99 -3.83
CA VAL A 131 29.46 -18.68 -3.65
C VAL A 131 30.30 -18.65 -2.37
N LEU A 132 29.78 -19.17 -1.25
CA LEU A 132 30.51 -19.25 0.00
C LEU A 132 31.77 -20.12 -0.12
N VAL A 133 31.65 -21.32 -0.72
CA VAL A 133 32.80 -22.22 -0.90
C VAL A 133 33.86 -21.57 -1.79
N LEU A 134 33.47 -20.91 -2.88
CA LEU A 134 34.39 -20.19 -3.75
C LEU A 134 35.09 -19.03 -3.02
N ALA A 135 34.36 -18.26 -2.21
CA ALA A 135 34.93 -17.14 -1.45
C ALA A 135 35.96 -17.61 -0.41
N LEU A 136 35.66 -18.71 0.28
CA LEU A 136 36.58 -19.33 1.24
C LEU A 136 37.81 -19.93 0.55
N LEU A 137 37.63 -20.58 -0.61
CA LEU A 137 38.73 -21.12 -1.40
C LEU A 137 39.66 -20.00 -1.91
N GLU A 138 39.11 -18.94 -2.50
CA GLU A 138 39.89 -17.81 -3.01
C GLU A 138 40.70 -17.16 -1.88
N THR A 139 40.04 -16.81 -0.76
CA THR A 139 40.73 -16.18 0.37
C THR A 139 41.80 -17.06 0.99
N GLY A 140 41.51 -18.34 1.19
CA GLY A 140 42.45 -19.29 1.75
C GLY A 140 43.69 -19.47 0.87
N LEU A 141 43.50 -19.61 -0.44
CA LEU A 141 44.59 -19.79 -1.40
C LEU A 141 45.43 -18.51 -1.52
N LEU A 142 44.81 -17.35 -1.69
CA LEU A 142 45.53 -16.08 -1.82
C LEU A 142 46.32 -15.75 -0.55
N HIS A 143 45.71 -15.92 0.63
CA HIS A 143 46.39 -15.62 1.88
C HIS A 143 47.51 -16.62 2.21
N HIS A 144 47.42 -17.87 1.75
CA HIS A 144 48.45 -18.88 1.99
C HIS A 144 49.64 -18.79 1.01
N PHE A 145 49.38 -18.51 -0.27
CA PHE A 145 50.38 -18.60 -1.33
C PHE A 145 50.95 -17.25 -1.79
N ALA A 146 50.28 -16.12 -1.53
CA ALA A 146 50.81 -14.83 -1.98
C ALA A 146 52.03 -14.41 -1.15
N SER A 147 53.18 -14.23 -1.81
CA SER A 147 54.38 -13.68 -1.19
C SER A 147 54.18 -12.20 -0.86
N PHE A 148 54.30 -11.86 0.42
CA PHE A 148 54.08 -10.50 0.94
C PHE A 148 55.26 -9.59 0.61
N SER A 149 55.23 -8.95 -0.55
CA SER A 149 56.19 -7.88 -0.85
C SER A 149 55.78 -6.60 -0.13
N GLN A 150 56.73 -5.88 0.47
CA GLN A 150 56.50 -4.52 0.98
C GLN A 150 55.84 -3.65 -0.10
N ILE A 151 54.90 -2.82 0.37
CA ILE A 151 54.14 -1.79 -0.34
C ILE A 151 55.01 -1.14 -1.42
N SER A 152 54.78 -1.54 -2.66
CA SER A 152 55.39 -0.95 -3.86
C SER A 152 54.32 -0.87 -4.94
N LYS A 153 54.52 0.02 -5.93
CA LYS A 153 53.56 0.24 -7.02
C LYS A 153 53.22 -1.02 -7.85
N ASN A 154 54.04 -2.07 -7.72
CA ASN A 154 53.92 -3.34 -8.43
C ASN A 154 53.51 -4.50 -7.50
N SER A 155 53.06 -4.22 -6.27
CA SER A 155 52.56 -5.27 -5.37
C SER A 155 51.32 -5.94 -5.96
N PRO A 156 51.08 -7.24 -5.68
CA PRO A 156 49.90 -7.94 -6.17
C PRO A 156 48.60 -7.25 -5.72
N GLN A 157 48.60 -6.66 -4.52
CA GLN A 157 47.48 -5.86 -4.01
C GLN A 157 47.22 -4.59 -4.85
N ALA A 158 48.26 -3.89 -5.30
CA ALA A 158 48.12 -2.71 -6.16
C ALA A 158 47.57 -3.08 -7.55
N VAL A 159 47.98 -4.24 -8.11
CA VAL A 159 47.45 -4.74 -9.38
C VAL A 159 45.95 -5.00 -9.29
N VAL A 160 45.49 -5.66 -8.23
CA VAL A 160 44.04 -5.85 -7.97
C VAL A 160 43.34 -4.50 -7.72
N GLY A 161 44.02 -3.54 -7.09
CA GLY A 161 43.53 -2.17 -6.96
C GLY A 161 43.23 -1.51 -8.32
N TYR A 162 44.10 -1.66 -9.31
CA TYR A 162 43.87 -1.11 -10.65
C TYR A 162 42.70 -1.80 -11.38
N THR A 163 42.54 -3.12 -11.21
CA THR A 163 41.40 -3.83 -11.81
C THR A 163 40.08 -3.38 -11.19
N LEU A 164 40.05 -3.14 -9.86
CA LEU A 164 38.89 -2.57 -9.17
C LEU A 164 38.55 -1.16 -9.65
N MET A 165 39.55 -0.31 -9.95
CA MET A 165 39.32 1.02 -10.52
C MET A 165 38.64 0.96 -11.89
N ILE A 166 39.11 0.08 -12.78
CA ILE A 166 38.51 -0.13 -14.10
C ILE A 166 37.08 -0.67 -13.95
N LEU A 167 36.89 -1.65 -13.07
CA LEU A 167 35.58 -2.24 -12.78
C LEU A 167 34.59 -1.20 -12.26
N PHE A 168 35.03 -0.31 -11.38
CA PHE A 168 34.22 0.80 -10.86
C PHE A 168 33.76 1.74 -11.98
N ILE A 169 34.65 2.12 -12.91
CA ILE A 169 34.30 2.99 -14.04
C ILE A 169 33.26 2.30 -14.94
N ILE A 170 33.44 1.00 -15.23
CA ILE A 170 32.49 0.23 -16.04
C ILE A 170 31.11 0.18 -15.35
N LEU A 171 31.08 -0.15 -14.06
CA LEU A 171 29.84 -0.22 -13.29
C LEU A 171 29.13 1.12 -13.17
N TRP A 172 29.90 2.20 -13.02
CA TRP A 172 29.37 3.56 -13.00
C TRP A 172 28.74 3.93 -14.34
N ILE A 173 29.41 3.67 -15.47
CA ILE A 173 28.84 3.88 -16.81
C ILE A 173 27.55 3.07 -17.02
N LEU A 174 27.56 1.78 -16.67
CA LEU A 174 26.38 0.92 -16.81
C LEU A 174 25.19 1.41 -15.98
N LYS A 175 25.45 2.02 -14.81
CA LYS A 175 24.42 2.62 -13.95
C LYS A 175 23.84 3.90 -14.55
N GLU A 176 24.68 4.81 -15.04
CA GLU A 176 24.22 6.05 -15.67
C GLU A 176 23.37 5.76 -16.93
N ILE A 177 23.69 4.70 -17.69
CA ILE A 177 22.88 4.26 -18.84
C ILE A 177 21.45 3.83 -18.43
N GLN A 178 21.24 3.32 -17.22
CA GLN A 178 19.90 2.95 -16.72
C GLN A 178 19.10 4.16 -16.22
N SER A 179 19.77 5.26 -15.89
CA SER A 179 19.15 6.42 -15.26
C SER A 179 18.51 7.33 -16.31
N ILE A 180 17.44 8.04 -15.95
CA ILE A 180 16.79 9.04 -16.84
C ILE A 180 17.73 10.20 -17.13
N TYR A 181 18.45 10.67 -16.11
CA TYR A 181 19.37 11.79 -16.20
C TYR A 181 20.79 11.34 -15.90
N ILE A 182 21.72 11.62 -16.82
CA ILE A 182 23.16 11.44 -16.63
C ILE A 182 23.65 12.57 -15.71
N PHE A 183 24.34 12.20 -14.64
CA PHE A 183 24.74 13.13 -13.56
C PHE A 183 23.59 13.93 -12.93
N GLY A 184 22.34 13.55 -13.17
CA GLY A 184 21.16 14.31 -12.76
C GLY A 184 20.88 15.58 -13.58
N ILE A 185 21.72 15.94 -14.55
CA ILE A 185 21.66 17.21 -15.29
C ILE A 185 21.18 17.00 -16.73
N PHE A 186 21.76 16.04 -17.45
CA PHE A 186 21.48 15.84 -18.88
C PHE A 186 20.57 14.64 -19.07
N ARG A 187 19.50 14.79 -19.87
CA ARG A 187 18.64 13.64 -20.19
C ARG A 187 19.43 12.57 -20.95
N ASN A 188 19.30 11.32 -20.50
CA ASN A 188 19.96 10.17 -21.09
C ASN A 188 19.33 9.85 -22.47
N PRO A 189 20.11 9.84 -23.57
CA PRO A 189 19.59 9.54 -24.90
C PRO A 189 19.19 8.06 -25.07
N PHE A 190 19.67 7.16 -24.21
CA PHE A 190 19.35 5.73 -24.26
C PHE A 190 18.04 5.38 -23.53
N TYR A 191 17.47 6.31 -22.75
CA TYR A 191 16.21 6.11 -22.05
C TYR A 191 15.03 6.27 -23.03
N PRO A 192 13.94 5.47 -22.91
CA PRO A 192 12.76 5.60 -23.76
C PRO A 192 12.18 7.03 -23.75
N LYS A 193 11.87 7.55 -24.94
CA LYS A 193 11.31 8.91 -25.11
C LYS A 193 9.79 8.98 -24.92
N ASP A 194 9.07 7.94 -25.36
CA ASP A 194 7.61 7.86 -25.27
C ASP A 194 7.21 6.81 -24.25
N VAL A 195 6.65 7.27 -23.13
CA VAL A 195 6.13 6.42 -22.05
C VAL A 195 4.62 6.19 -22.20
N GLN A 196 3.93 6.98 -23.04
CA GLN A 196 2.46 6.95 -23.16
C GLN A 196 1.90 5.59 -23.64
N THR A 197 2.61 4.87 -24.50
CA THR A 197 2.19 3.53 -24.93
C THR A 197 2.98 2.46 -24.20
N VAL A 198 2.31 1.75 -23.28
CA VAL A 198 2.89 0.68 -22.44
C VAL A 198 3.67 -0.34 -23.27
N THR A 199 3.13 -0.76 -24.42
CA THR A 199 3.75 -1.78 -25.28
C THR A 199 5.08 -1.33 -25.90
N LEU A 200 5.17 -0.08 -26.36
CA LEU A 200 6.40 0.50 -26.91
C LEU A 200 7.46 0.72 -25.82
N PHE A 201 7.01 1.12 -24.63
CA PHE A 201 7.88 1.28 -23.47
C PHE A 201 8.50 -0.08 -23.07
N LEU A 202 7.68 -1.12 -22.94
CA LEU A 202 8.13 -2.47 -22.60
C LEU A 202 9.16 -2.99 -23.60
N GLU A 203 8.94 -2.80 -24.90
CA GLU A 203 9.89 -3.24 -25.94
C GLU A 203 11.26 -2.56 -25.78
N LYS A 204 11.29 -1.23 -25.63
CA LYS A 204 12.54 -0.48 -25.43
C LYS A 204 13.20 -0.82 -24.09
N GLN A 205 12.41 -1.05 -23.04
CA GLN A 205 12.90 -1.46 -21.72
C GLN A 205 13.64 -2.79 -21.78
N THR A 206 13.24 -3.75 -22.63
CA THR A 206 13.96 -5.03 -22.76
C THR A 206 15.45 -4.87 -23.10
N LYS A 207 15.82 -3.84 -23.88
CA LYS A 207 17.22 -3.55 -24.22
C LYS A 207 18.00 -3.06 -23.01
N LEU A 208 17.40 -2.16 -22.22
CA LEU A 208 17.98 -1.69 -20.96
C LEU A 208 18.09 -2.82 -19.93
N MET A 209 17.11 -3.72 -19.86
CA MET A 209 17.15 -4.88 -18.98
C MET A 209 18.36 -5.79 -19.25
N LYS A 210 18.75 -5.99 -20.52
CA LYS A 210 19.96 -6.76 -20.85
C LYS A 210 21.23 -6.13 -20.27
N ILE A 211 21.34 -4.79 -20.34
CA ILE A 211 22.45 -4.04 -19.73
C ILE A 211 22.40 -4.15 -18.20
N GLY A 212 21.21 -4.08 -17.62
CA GLY A 212 20.98 -4.28 -16.17
C GLY A 212 21.44 -5.66 -15.70
N VAL A 213 21.18 -6.72 -16.47
CA VAL A 213 21.66 -8.09 -16.17
C VAL A 213 23.18 -8.16 -16.15
N VAL A 214 23.87 -7.54 -17.11
CA VAL A 214 25.35 -7.49 -17.13
C VAL A 214 25.88 -6.77 -15.90
N ARG A 215 25.31 -5.59 -15.58
CA ARG A 215 25.65 -4.84 -14.37
C ARG A 215 25.45 -5.68 -13.11
N ARG A 216 24.33 -6.40 -13.01
CA ARG A 216 24.00 -7.26 -11.87
C ARG A 216 25.02 -8.39 -11.70
N ILE A 217 25.46 -9.05 -12.77
CA ILE A 217 26.49 -10.09 -12.69
C ILE A 217 27.82 -9.49 -12.21
N LEU A 218 28.19 -8.31 -12.73
CA LEU A 218 29.41 -7.63 -12.31
C LEU A 218 29.39 -7.20 -10.84
N ILE A 219 28.24 -6.72 -10.33
CA ILE A 219 28.09 -6.29 -8.93
C ILE A 219 27.95 -7.47 -7.98
N ASN A 220 27.16 -8.50 -8.31
CA ASN A 220 26.88 -9.58 -7.36
C ASN A 220 27.97 -10.67 -7.36
N LEU A 221 28.68 -10.86 -8.47
CA LEU A 221 29.67 -11.94 -8.59
C LEU A 221 31.10 -11.40 -8.74
N VAL A 222 31.38 -10.58 -9.76
CA VAL A 222 32.77 -10.21 -10.09
C VAL A 222 33.40 -9.26 -9.07
N SER A 223 32.66 -8.23 -8.66
CA SER A 223 33.17 -7.20 -7.74
C SER A 223 33.48 -7.74 -6.33
N PRO A 224 32.62 -8.58 -5.72
CA PRO A 224 32.89 -9.14 -4.41
C PRO A 224 34.16 -9.99 -4.38
N PHE A 225 34.35 -10.89 -5.33
CA PHE A 225 35.57 -11.71 -5.42
C PHE A 225 36.82 -10.85 -5.64
N ALA A 226 36.77 -9.86 -6.53
CA ALA A 226 37.89 -8.94 -6.73
C ALA A 226 38.24 -8.13 -5.46
N MET A 227 37.25 -7.70 -4.67
CA MET A 227 37.50 -7.01 -3.40
C MET A 227 38.01 -7.96 -2.31
N ILE A 228 37.53 -9.20 -2.29
CA ILE A 228 38.01 -10.25 -1.39
C ILE A 228 39.48 -10.57 -1.68
N ALA A 229 39.87 -10.66 -2.96
CA ALA A 229 41.26 -10.76 -3.37
C ALA A 229 42.08 -9.57 -2.87
N PHE A 230 41.58 -8.35 -3.02
CA PHE A 230 42.27 -7.15 -2.52
C PHE A 230 42.48 -7.17 -1.00
N LEU A 231 41.47 -7.60 -0.23
CA LEU A 231 41.54 -7.66 1.24
C LEU A 231 42.46 -8.79 1.73
N SER A 232 42.40 -9.97 1.10
CA SER A 232 43.19 -11.15 1.52
C SER A 232 44.70 -11.01 1.28
N LEU A 233 45.09 -10.16 0.32
CA LEU A 233 46.48 -9.85 -0.01
C LEU A 233 47.13 -8.83 0.95
N ASP A 234 46.41 -8.28 1.92
CA ASP A 234 46.97 -7.27 2.83
C ASP A 234 47.91 -7.89 3.89
N SER A 235 49.10 -7.31 4.00
CA SER A 235 50.11 -7.64 5.00
C SER A 235 49.65 -7.47 6.45
N SER A 236 48.72 -6.53 6.75
CA SER A 236 48.30 -6.26 8.13
C SER A 236 47.54 -7.44 8.78
N LEU A 237 46.98 -8.35 7.99
CA LEU A 237 46.28 -9.54 8.48
C LEU A 237 47.20 -10.52 9.26
N HIS A 238 48.52 -10.38 9.13
CA HIS A 238 49.50 -11.17 9.88
C HIS A 238 49.68 -10.68 11.32
N ARG A 239 49.21 -9.46 11.64
CA ARG A 239 49.30 -8.90 12.99
C ARG A 239 48.16 -9.46 13.85
N LEU A 240 48.36 -10.68 14.33
CA LEU A 240 47.44 -11.37 15.26
C LEU A 240 47.21 -10.52 16.51
N HIS A 241 46.00 -10.65 17.09
CA HIS A 241 45.59 -9.98 18.33
C HIS A 241 45.64 -8.44 18.29
N SER A 242 45.43 -7.83 17.11
CA SER A 242 45.19 -6.39 17.01
C SER A 242 43.69 -6.08 16.95
N VAL A 243 43.22 -5.20 17.84
CA VAL A 243 41.84 -4.71 17.84
C VAL A 243 41.52 -3.97 16.52
N SER A 244 42.49 -3.24 15.96
CA SER A 244 42.33 -2.52 14.68
C SER A 244 42.06 -3.47 13.51
N VAL A 245 42.75 -4.61 13.49
CA VAL A 245 42.61 -5.63 12.44
C VAL A 245 41.28 -6.35 12.61
N SER A 246 40.95 -6.73 13.85
CA SER A 246 39.70 -7.40 14.17
C SER A 246 38.47 -6.57 13.72
N ILE A 247 38.36 -5.31 14.15
CA ILE A 247 37.22 -4.44 13.80
C ILE A 247 37.27 -4.00 12.33
N GLY A 248 38.43 -3.57 11.84
CA GLY A 248 38.58 -3.06 10.48
C GLY A 248 38.28 -4.12 9.41
N PHE A 249 38.78 -5.34 9.58
CA PHE A 249 38.58 -6.41 8.59
C PHE A 249 37.25 -7.15 8.75
N THR A 250 36.68 -7.29 9.95
CA THR A 250 35.29 -7.79 10.10
C THR A 250 34.34 -6.93 9.27
N ARG A 251 34.43 -5.60 9.46
CA ARG A 251 33.66 -4.63 8.69
C ARG A 251 33.92 -4.78 7.20
N ALA A 252 35.20 -4.78 6.78
CA ALA A 252 35.55 -4.78 5.36
C ALA A 252 35.03 -6.04 4.64
N PHE A 253 35.26 -7.24 5.19
CA PHE A 253 34.79 -8.49 4.60
C PHE A 253 33.27 -8.61 4.56
N ARG A 254 32.55 -8.05 5.54
CA ARG A 254 31.08 -7.98 5.51
C ARG A 254 30.56 -6.98 4.48
N MET A 255 31.13 -5.78 4.45
CA MET A 255 30.66 -4.68 3.59
C MET A 255 30.74 -5.03 2.10
N VAL A 256 31.70 -5.88 1.71
CA VAL A 256 31.81 -6.45 0.35
C VAL A 256 30.51 -7.10 -0.11
N TRP A 257 29.79 -7.77 0.78
CA TRP A 257 28.53 -8.46 0.49
C TRP A 257 27.31 -7.62 0.84
N GLN A 258 27.36 -6.89 1.96
CA GLN A 258 26.25 -6.09 2.46
C GLN A 258 25.91 -4.91 1.53
N ASN A 259 26.92 -4.20 1.01
CA ASN A 259 26.73 -3.09 0.07
C ASN A 259 27.95 -2.96 -0.85
N THR A 260 27.97 -3.80 -1.87
CA THR A 260 29.10 -3.97 -2.80
C THR A 260 29.50 -2.68 -3.52
N GLU A 261 28.54 -1.86 -3.96
CA GLU A 261 28.83 -0.62 -4.70
C GLU A 261 29.58 0.39 -3.82
N ASN A 262 29.13 0.55 -2.58
CA ASN A 262 29.77 1.43 -1.61
C ASN A 262 31.14 0.90 -1.17
N ALA A 263 31.27 -0.42 -0.98
CA ALA A 263 32.55 -1.07 -0.69
C ALA A 263 33.55 -0.88 -1.83
N LEU A 264 33.09 -0.99 -3.09
CA LEU A 264 33.92 -0.79 -4.28
C LEU A 264 34.41 0.66 -4.36
N LEU A 265 33.54 1.63 -4.08
CA LEU A 265 33.95 3.03 -4.02
C LEU A 265 34.98 3.28 -2.91
N GLU A 266 34.77 2.73 -1.70
CA GLU A 266 35.72 2.84 -0.58
C GLU A 266 37.10 2.26 -0.94
N THR A 267 37.13 1.06 -1.53
CA THR A 267 38.38 0.37 -1.94
C THR A 267 39.10 1.10 -3.07
N VAL A 268 38.37 1.66 -4.04
CA VAL A 268 38.94 2.50 -5.10
C VAL A 268 39.54 3.79 -4.55
N ILE A 269 38.86 4.47 -3.63
CA ILE A 269 39.40 5.69 -2.98
C ILE A 269 40.69 5.35 -2.23
N VAL A 270 40.70 4.29 -1.42
CA VAL A 270 41.90 3.87 -0.67
C VAL A 270 43.04 3.51 -1.63
N SER A 271 42.75 2.82 -2.73
CA SER A 271 43.75 2.43 -3.75
C SER A 271 44.30 3.65 -4.51
N ALA A 272 43.45 4.62 -4.86
CA ALA A 272 43.87 5.85 -5.52
C ALA A 272 44.71 6.74 -4.59
N VAL A 273 44.31 6.87 -3.32
CA VAL A 273 45.07 7.59 -2.30
C VAL A 273 46.43 6.92 -2.09
N HIS A 274 46.48 5.58 -2.08
CA HIS A 274 47.71 4.82 -1.99
C HIS A 274 48.67 5.14 -3.16
N LEU A 275 48.14 5.19 -4.39
CA LEU A 275 48.93 5.53 -5.59
C LEU A 275 49.52 6.95 -5.51
N LEU A 276 48.73 7.92 -5.03
CA LEU A 276 49.12 9.33 -4.95
C LEU A 276 50.11 9.62 -3.82
N ILE A 277 49.99 8.94 -2.68
CA ILE A 277 50.71 9.24 -1.42
C ILE A 277 51.93 8.31 -1.20
N SER A 278 52.20 7.39 -2.13
CA SER A 278 53.19 6.31 -2.01
C SER A 278 54.64 6.71 -1.65
N ASN A 279 54.99 8.00 -1.64
CA ASN A 279 56.33 8.53 -1.36
C ASN A 279 56.44 9.43 -0.11
N THR A 280 55.35 9.65 0.64
CA THR A 280 55.38 10.57 1.80
C THR A 280 55.11 9.83 3.11
N ASP A 281 55.96 10.05 4.12
CA ASP A 281 55.85 9.57 5.51
C ASP A 281 54.66 10.18 6.26
N ILE A 282 53.46 10.04 5.71
CA ILE A 282 52.22 10.57 6.28
C ILE A 282 51.67 9.55 7.29
N TRP A 283 51.12 10.04 8.41
CA TRP A 283 50.44 9.23 9.43
C TRP A 283 49.48 8.18 8.82
N TRP A 284 48.75 8.55 7.76
CA TRP A 284 47.84 7.69 7.00
C TRP A 284 48.46 6.37 6.49
N SER A 285 49.69 6.41 5.99
CA SER A 285 50.38 5.21 5.45
C SER A 285 51.09 4.42 6.55
N ARG A 286 51.56 5.08 7.61
CA ARG A 286 52.38 4.47 8.67
C ARG A 286 51.58 3.78 9.78
N SER A 287 50.47 4.36 10.22
CA SER A 287 49.79 3.91 11.46
C SER A 287 48.43 3.24 11.24
N LEU A 288 47.85 3.32 10.05
CA LEU A 288 46.52 2.79 9.77
C LEU A 288 46.59 1.54 8.90
N ASP A 289 45.98 0.45 9.37
CA ASP A 289 45.75 -0.77 8.59
C ASP A 289 44.68 -0.51 7.52
N THR A 290 44.65 -1.29 6.43
CA THR A 290 43.70 -1.07 5.33
C THR A 290 42.25 -1.16 5.78
N GLY A 291 41.92 -2.07 6.71
CA GLY A 291 40.57 -2.16 7.29
C GLY A 291 40.12 -0.86 7.97
N ILE A 292 41.01 -0.18 8.70
CA ILE A 292 40.71 1.11 9.34
C ILE A 292 40.67 2.24 8.32
N ARG A 293 41.52 2.20 7.27
CA ARG A 293 41.44 3.17 6.16
C ARG A 293 40.08 3.09 5.48
N LEU A 294 39.57 1.89 5.19
CA LEU A 294 38.24 1.67 4.62
C LEU A 294 37.13 2.18 5.56
N LEU A 295 37.24 1.91 6.85
CA LEU A 295 36.29 2.42 7.86
C LEU A 295 36.26 3.96 7.86
N LEU A 296 37.41 4.63 7.91
CA LEU A 296 37.49 6.09 7.91
C LEU A 296 36.94 6.70 6.61
N VAL A 297 37.31 6.13 5.45
CA VAL A 297 36.77 6.57 4.15
C VAL A 297 35.26 6.36 4.09
N GLY A 298 34.75 5.25 4.61
CA GLY A 298 33.31 4.98 4.69
C GLY A 298 32.56 6.02 5.53
N ILE A 299 33.08 6.36 6.72
CA ILE A 299 32.49 7.41 7.58
C ILE A 299 32.56 8.77 6.88
N MET A 300 33.72 9.15 6.31
CA MET A 300 33.87 10.44 5.63
C MET A 300 32.94 10.56 4.42
N ARG A 301 32.78 9.48 3.64
CA ARG A 301 31.85 9.43 2.51
C ARG A 301 30.41 9.65 2.99
N ASP A 302 29.97 8.90 3.99
CA ASP A 302 28.61 9.05 4.51
C ASP A 302 28.35 10.47 5.02
N ARG A 303 29.27 11.01 5.85
CA ARG A 303 29.14 12.37 6.38
C ARG A 303 29.14 13.42 5.27
N LEU A 304 29.90 13.22 4.20
CA LEU A 304 29.86 14.07 3.02
C LEU A 304 28.51 13.99 2.29
N ILE A 305 27.96 12.80 2.09
CA ILE A 305 26.64 12.61 1.45
C ILE A 305 25.54 13.29 2.28
N GLN A 306 25.54 13.09 3.60
CA GLN A 306 24.60 13.76 4.50
C GLN A 306 24.78 15.28 4.47
N PHE A 307 26.02 15.78 4.43
CA PHE A 307 26.29 17.22 4.32
C PHE A 307 25.72 17.80 3.04
N ILE A 308 25.94 17.14 1.90
CA ILE A 308 25.39 17.56 0.62
C ILE A 308 23.85 17.53 0.66
N ALA A 309 23.25 16.46 1.19
CA ALA A 309 21.80 16.34 1.28
C ALA A 309 21.15 17.41 2.18
N LYS A 310 21.77 17.71 3.33
CA LYS A 310 21.34 18.79 4.25
C LYS A 310 21.53 20.17 3.65
N LEU A 311 22.63 20.38 2.93
CA LEU A 311 22.88 21.63 2.22
C LEU A 311 21.85 21.85 1.11
N GLN A 312 21.58 20.81 0.31
CA GLN A 312 20.53 20.83 -0.70
C GLN A 312 19.18 21.17 -0.08
N PHE A 313 18.79 20.46 0.99
CA PHE A 313 17.55 20.74 1.70
C PHE A 313 17.48 22.20 2.19
N ALA A 314 18.53 22.70 2.85
CA ALA A 314 18.56 24.08 3.34
C ALA A 314 18.44 25.11 2.20
N VAL A 315 19.11 24.87 1.07
CA VAL A 315 18.99 25.72 -0.13
C VAL A 315 17.58 25.64 -0.71
N THR A 316 16.97 24.47 -0.79
CA THR A 316 15.59 24.31 -1.30
C THR A 316 14.58 25.08 -0.44
N VAL A 317 14.69 25.03 0.89
CA VAL A 317 13.84 25.84 1.79
C VAL A 317 14.07 27.34 1.54
N LEU A 318 15.32 27.77 1.40
CA LEU A 318 15.65 29.18 1.12
C LEU A 318 15.06 29.65 -0.22
N VAL A 319 15.24 28.87 -1.29
CA VAL A 319 14.72 29.18 -2.63
C VAL A 319 13.20 29.25 -2.62
N ALA A 320 12.54 28.27 -1.99
CA ALA A 320 11.09 28.25 -1.94
C ALA A 320 10.49 29.41 -1.15
N SER A 321 11.15 29.80 -0.06
CA SER A 321 10.76 30.95 0.74
C SER A 321 10.79 32.26 -0.08
N TRP A 322 11.63 32.34 -1.11
CA TRP A 322 11.75 33.48 -2.02
C TRP A 322 10.71 33.45 -3.16
N THR A 323 10.43 32.27 -3.71
CA THR A 323 9.56 32.11 -4.88
C THR A 323 8.08 32.29 -4.55
N GLU A 324 7.62 31.98 -3.33
CA GLU A 324 6.20 32.05 -2.96
C GLU A 324 5.67 33.46 -2.68
N LYS A 325 4.69 33.92 -3.48
CA LYS A 325 4.13 35.29 -3.44
C LYS A 325 3.53 35.68 -2.08
N LYS A 326 2.91 34.75 -1.34
CA LYS A 326 2.27 35.02 -0.03
C LYS A 326 3.27 35.33 1.08
N ARG A 327 4.49 34.77 1.02
CA ARG A 327 5.52 34.88 2.08
C ARG A 327 6.49 36.05 1.88
N ARG A 328 6.66 36.54 0.65
CA ARG A 328 7.69 37.54 0.25
C ARG A 328 7.84 38.78 1.15
N LYS A 329 6.78 39.32 1.77
CA LYS A 329 6.84 40.59 2.53
C LYS A 329 7.57 40.52 3.88
N SER A 330 7.56 39.35 4.55
CA SER A 330 8.30 39.08 5.80
C SER A 330 9.55 38.23 5.56
N THR A 331 9.55 37.45 4.48
CA THR A 331 10.65 36.55 4.14
C THR A 331 11.88 37.26 3.59
N THR A 332 11.77 38.45 2.98
CA THR A 332 12.97 39.22 2.58
C THR A 332 13.85 39.57 3.78
N THR A 333 13.24 39.96 4.91
CA THR A 333 13.98 40.21 6.15
C THR A 333 14.57 38.93 6.73
N LEU A 334 13.84 37.81 6.69
CA LEU A 334 14.33 36.51 7.19
C LEU A 334 15.43 35.92 6.28
N GLY A 335 15.34 36.13 4.97
CA GLY A 335 16.35 35.73 4.00
C GLY A 335 17.64 36.53 4.15
N VAL A 336 17.54 37.86 4.33
CA VAL A 336 18.71 38.70 4.68
C VAL A 336 19.30 38.26 6.02
N LEU A 337 18.47 37.96 7.02
CA LEU A 337 18.91 37.42 8.30
C LEU A 337 19.69 36.12 8.10
N ASN A 338 19.20 35.17 7.30
CA ASN A 338 19.92 33.93 7.03
C ASN A 338 21.19 34.09 6.22
N ILE A 339 21.28 35.10 5.35
CA ILE A 339 22.54 35.42 4.66
C ILE A 339 23.56 35.95 5.69
N VAL A 340 23.13 36.84 6.60
CA VAL A 340 23.97 37.39 7.67
C VAL A 340 24.39 36.30 8.67
N PHE A 341 23.48 35.41 9.05
CA PHE A 341 23.71 34.28 9.97
C PHE A 341 24.12 32.98 9.25
N SER A 342 24.44 33.05 7.95
CA SER A 342 24.87 31.89 7.16
C SER A 342 26.04 31.10 7.77
N PRO A 343 27.07 31.70 8.42
CA PRO A 343 28.09 30.90 9.10
C PRO A 343 27.51 30.06 10.24
N PHE A 344 26.50 30.55 10.97
CA PHE A 344 25.84 29.79 12.03
C PHE A 344 24.96 28.67 11.48
N VAL A 345 24.23 28.92 10.39
CA VAL A 345 23.46 27.88 9.69
C VAL A 345 24.39 26.77 9.20
N LEU A 346 25.55 27.13 8.63
CA LEU A 346 26.56 26.15 8.22
C LEU A 346 27.14 25.37 9.42
N VAL A 347 27.36 26.03 10.57
CA VAL A 347 27.76 25.34 11.81
C VAL A 347 26.70 24.34 12.26
N PHE A 348 25.41 24.69 12.20
CA PHE A 348 24.32 23.75 12.53
C PHE A 348 24.25 22.59 11.55
N ILE A 349 24.43 22.84 10.25
CA ILE A 349 24.51 21.77 9.24
C ILE A 349 25.69 20.84 9.55
N VAL A 350 26.88 21.39 9.80
CA VAL A 350 28.06 20.59 10.16
C VAL A 350 27.81 19.78 11.43
N PHE A 351 27.27 20.38 12.49
CA PHE A 351 26.99 19.68 13.74
C PHE A 351 25.94 18.56 13.56
N SER A 352 24.86 18.86 12.83
CA SER A 352 23.83 17.87 12.45
C SER A 352 24.42 16.73 11.61
N THR A 353 25.37 17.00 10.70
CA THR A 353 26.05 15.94 9.94
C THR A 353 26.91 15.07 10.81
N LEU A 354 27.70 15.64 11.72
CA LEU A 354 28.57 14.88 12.63
C LEU A 354 27.75 13.89 13.49
N LEU A 355 26.61 14.34 14.00
CA LEU A 355 25.69 13.54 14.82
C LEU A 355 24.74 12.64 14.01
N SER A 356 24.80 12.63 12.68
CA SER A 356 23.80 11.96 11.83
C SER A 356 22.35 12.31 12.17
N SER A 357 22.11 13.50 12.72
CA SER A 357 20.79 13.92 13.20
C SER A 357 20.05 14.72 12.13
N PRO A 358 18.70 14.78 12.14
CA PRO A 358 17.94 15.54 11.15
C PRO A 358 18.13 17.05 11.32
N LEU A 359 18.06 17.79 10.21
CA LEU A 359 18.02 19.25 10.24
C LEU A 359 16.55 19.70 10.34
N LEU A 360 16.19 20.36 11.44
CA LEU A 360 14.81 20.74 11.75
C LEU A 360 14.52 22.17 11.24
N PRO A 361 13.67 22.36 10.22
CA PRO A 361 13.20 23.68 9.83
C PRO A 361 12.10 24.14 10.80
N LEU A 362 12.33 25.22 11.56
CA LEU A 362 11.33 25.75 12.48
C LEU A 362 10.15 26.34 11.71
N PHE A 363 8.95 25.78 11.89
CA PHE A 363 7.69 26.27 11.29
C PHE A 363 7.79 26.52 9.79
N THR A 364 8.54 25.67 9.08
CA THR A 364 8.85 25.79 7.64
C THR A 364 9.56 27.09 7.22
N LEU A 365 10.06 27.88 8.19
CA LEU A 365 10.91 29.02 7.93
C LEU A 365 12.33 28.55 7.63
N PRO A 366 13.14 29.34 6.92
CA PRO A 366 14.55 29.03 6.70
C PRO A 366 15.41 29.20 7.98
N LEU A 367 14.86 28.92 9.17
CA LEU A 367 15.58 28.86 10.44
C LEU A 367 15.75 27.40 10.83
N PHE A 368 16.99 26.97 11.01
CA PHE A 368 17.31 25.57 11.24
C PHE A 368 17.82 25.32 12.66
N LEU A 369 17.29 24.29 13.29
CA LEU A 369 17.82 23.70 14.52
C LEU A 369 18.34 22.28 14.24
N VAL A 370 19.22 21.82 15.12
CA VAL A 370 19.72 20.44 15.08
C VAL A 370 18.69 19.58 15.81
N GLY A 371 17.97 18.72 15.09
CA GLY A 371 17.09 17.74 15.71
C GLY A 371 17.89 16.67 16.44
N PHE A 372 17.23 15.93 17.34
CA PHE A 372 17.89 14.86 18.08
C PHE A 372 18.21 13.64 17.17
N PRO A 373 19.32 12.93 17.43
CA PRO A 373 19.67 11.73 16.68
C PRO A 373 18.67 10.60 16.96
N ARG A 374 18.23 9.93 15.89
CA ARG A 374 17.20 8.88 15.94
C ARG A 374 17.46 7.85 14.84
N PRO A 375 16.98 6.61 15.00
CA PRO A 375 17.21 5.57 14.02
C PRO A 375 16.62 5.92 12.65
N VAL A 376 17.11 5.27 11.59
CA VAL A 376 16.71 5.57 10.21
C VAL A 376 15.28 5.10 9.90
N GLN A 377 14.86 3.99 10.52
CA GLN A 377 13.47 3.55 10.53
C GLN A 377 12.54 4.58 11.21
N SER A 378 11.24 4.47 10.97
CA SER A 378 10.28 5.30 11.69
C SER A 378 10.34 5.06 13.20
N TRP A 379 10.15 6.13 13.97
CA TRP A 379 10.09 6.14 15.43
C TRP A 379 8.92 7.04 15.82
N PRO A 380 8.07 6.69 16.81
CA PRO A 380 8.28 5.64 17.82
C PRO A 380 7.66 4.25 17.55
N GLY A 381 6.90 4.08 16.47
CA GLY A 381 6.16 2.84 16.18
C GLY A 381 6.93 1.79 15.36
N VAL A 382 6.45 0.54 15.39
CA VAL A 382 6.94 -0.51 14.48
C VAL A 382 6.41 -0.24 13.07
N VAL A 383 7.29 -0.45 12.08
CA VAL A 383 6.96 -0.26 10.68
C VAL A 383 5.78 -1.17 10.26
N GLY A 384 4.72 -0.58 9.71
CA GLY A 384 3.59 -1.32 9.15
C GLY A 384 2.53 -1.80 10.14
N THR A 385 2.58 -1.38 11.40
CA THR A 385 1.55 -1.74 12.40
C THR A 385 0.42 -0.73 12.53
N THR A 386 0.59 0.48 11.99
CA THR A 386 -0.36 1.59 12.17
C THR A 386 -0.65 2.24 10.83
N ALA A 387 -1.92 2.17 10.40
CA ALA A 387 -2.44 2.84 9.20
C ALA A 387 -3.90 3.23 9.48
N CYS A 388 -4.35 4.34 8.90
CA CYS A 388 -5.72 4.83 8.99
C CYS A 388 -6.55 4.14 7.91
N VAL A 389 -7.02 2.91 8.19
CA VAL A 389 -7.74 2.09 7.20
C VAL A 389 -9.04 2.76 6.77
N CYS A 390 -9.25 2.88 5.45
CA CYS A 390 -10.43 3.44 4.83
C CYS A 390 -10.92 2.54 3.68
N ALA A 391 -12.00 2.95 2.99
CA ALA A 391 -12.55 2.22 1.86
C ALA A 391 -11.52 2.01 0.72
N ASP A 392 -10.59 2.94 0.54
CA ASP A 392 -9.59 2.90 -0.53
C ASP A 392 -8.36 2.03 -0.23
N THR A 393 -8.17 1.60 1.03
CA THR A 393 -7.05 0.74 1.44
C THR A 393 -6.99 -0.56 0.62
N VAL A 394 -8.14 -1.08 0.18
CA VAL A 394 -8.25 -2.33 -0.59
C VAL A 394 -7.48 -2.27 -1.92
N TYR A 395 -7.48 -1.12 -2.58
CA TYR A 395 -6.77 -0.97 -3.84
C TYR A 395 -5.24 -1.02 -3.66
N TYR A 396 -4.74 -0.52 -2.54
CA TYR A 396 -3.32 -0.67 -2.19
C TYR A 396 -3.00 -2.12 -1.85
N CYS A 397 -3.88 -2.83 -1.15
CA CYS A 397 -3.74 -4.27 -0.92
C CYS A 397 -3.62 -5.08 -2.22
N GLN A 398 -4.44 -4.77 -3.23
CA GLN A 398 -4.38 -5.42 -4.55
C GLN A 398 -3.10 -5.06 -5.31
N MET A 399 -2.68 -3.80 -5.26
CA MET A 399 -1.52 -3.30 -6.00
C MET A 399 -0.17 -3.83 -5.48
N VAL A 400 -0.01 -3.97 -4.16
CA VAL A 400 1.29 -4.22 -3.52
C VAL A 400 2.01 -5.48 -4.05
N PRO A 401 1.36 -6.64 -4.25
CA PRO A 401 2.00 -7.80 -4.84
C PRO A 401 2.59 -7.52 -6.24
N GLY A 402 1.80 -6.91 -7.14
CA GLY A 402 2.25 -6.56 -8.50
C GLY A 402 3.32 -5.46 -8.51
N LEU A 403 3.21 -4.48 -7.61
CA LEU A 403 4.24 -3.46 -7.43
C LEU A 403 5.54 -4.07 -6.90
N THR A 404 5.47 -5.06 -6.01
CA THR A 404 6.65 -5.73 -5.46
C THR A 404 7.43 -6.48 -6.54
N THR A 405 6.76 -7.17 -7.46
CA THR A 405 7.41 -7.85 -8.59
C THR A 405 8.01 -6.84 -9.60
N ALA A 406 7.31 -5.73 -9.87
CA ALA A 406 7.84 -4.66 -10.69
C ALA A 406 9.08 -4.00 -10.05
N LEU A 407 9.02 -3.69 -8.74
CA LEU A 407 10.15 -3.17 -7.96
C LEU A 407 11.32 -4.14 -7.95
N GLN A 408 11.07 -5.44 -7.80
CA GLN A 408 12.11 -6.47 -7.87
C GLN A 408 12.90 -6.37 -9.18
N SER A 409 12.20 -6.30 -10.31
CA SER A 409 12.82 -6.18 -11.63
C SER A 409 13.62 -4.87 -11.78
N ALA A 410 13.07 -3.75 -11.31
CA ALA A 410 13.69 -2.44 -11.37
C ALA A 410 14.94 -2.32 -10.48
N MET A 411 14.85 -2.82 -9.25
CA MET A 411 15.98 -2.88 -8.30
C MET A 411 17.09 -3.80 -8.82
N ALA A 412 16.74 -4.97 -9.36
CA ALA A 412 17.71 -5.90 -9.93
C ALA A 412 18.40 -5.34 -11.18
N ALA A 413 17.68 -4.57 -12.01
CA ALA A 413 18.24 -3.88 -13.17
C ALA A 413 19.10 -2.66 -12.79
N GLY A 414 18.86 -2.07 -11.62
CA GLY A 414 19.53 -0.85 -11.15
C GLY A 414 18.90 0.45 -11.64
N SER A 415 17.64 0.44 -12.10
CA SER A 415 16.94 1.64 -12.59
C SER A 415 16.56 2.63 -11.48
N LEU A 416 16.45 2.16 -10.23
CA LEU A 416 16.23 3.00 -9.04
C LEU A 416 17.52 3.64 -8.49
N GLY A 417 18.65 3.47 -9.19
CA GLY A 417 19.95 3.98 -8.77
C GLY A 417 20.58 3.16 -7.63
N LEU A 418 21.34 3.84 -6.76
CA LEU A 418 21.91 3.19 -5.58
C LEU A 418 20.84 3.05 -4.49
N LEU A 419 20.58 1.80 -4.11
CA LEU A 419 19.69 1.45 -3.01
C LEU A 419 20.43 1.70 -1.69
N LEU A 420 20.02 2.74 -0.97
CA LEU A 420 20.53 3.04 0.37
C LEU A 420 19.39 2.90 1.37
N PRO A 421 19.61 2.24 2.50
CA PRO A 421 18.64 2.25 3.58
C PRO A 421 18.34 3.68 4.04
N GLY A 422 17.08 3.95 4.37
CA GLY A 422 16.58 5.31 4.64
C GLY A 422 16.27 6.15 3.39
N SER A 423 16.43 5.61 2.18
CA SER A 423 15.95 6.27 0.97
C SER A 423 14.44 6.18 0.86
N HIS A 424 13.83 7.27 0.40
CA HIS A 424 12.40 7.39 0.15
C HIS A 424 12.14 7.57 -1.35
N TYR A 425 11.11 6.89 -1.86
CA TYR A 425 10.64 7.00 -3.23
C TYR A 425 9.15 7.29 -3.23
N LEU A 426 8.72 8.12 -4.17
CA LEU A 426 7.33 8.49 -4.41
C LEU A 426 6.90 7.92 -5.75
N GLY A 427 5.89 7.05 -5.71
CA GLY A 427 5.18 6.53 -6.86
C GLY A 427 3.89 7.32 -7.09
N ARG A 428 3.61 7.66 -8.34
CA ARG A 428 2.41 8.40 -8.76
C ARG A 428 1.71 7.66 -9.90
N PHE A 429 0.40 7.51 -9.77
CA PHE A 429 -0.47 6.98 -10.81
C PHE A 429 -1.88 7.56 -10.67
N GLN A 430 -2.43 8.18 -11.71
CA GLN A 430 -3.78 8.79 -11.74
C GLN A 430 -4.08 9.74 -10.58
N ASP A 431 -4.74 9.28 -9.50
CA ASP A 431 -5.02 10.04 -8.26
C ASP A 431 -4.39 9.35 -7.04
N ARG A 432 -3.62 8.27 -7.26
CA ARG A 432 -2.98 7.46 -6.22
C ARG A 432 -1.54 7.90 -6.01
N LEU A 433 -1.13 7.93 -4.76
CA LEU A 433 0.23 8.21 -4.33
C LEU A 433 0.75 7.08 -3.45
N ILE A 434 1.96 6.65 -3.75
CA ILE A 434 2.58 5.47 -3.16
C ILE A 434 3.91 5.90 -2.57
N TRP A 435 4.11 5.67 -1.29
CA TRP A 435 5.35 5.98 -0.62
C TRP A 435 6.14 4.70 -0.38
N ILE A 436 7.37 4.63 -0.87
CA ILE A 436 8.24 3.45 -0.73
C ILE A 436 9.47 3.84 0.07
N MET A 437 9.71 3.17 1.18
CA MET A 437 10.88 3.37 2.03
C MET A 437 11.75 2.13 2.05
N ILE A 438 13.05 2.29 1.83
CA ILE A 438 14.04 1.22 1.98
C ILE A 438 14.43 1.12 3.45
N LEU A 439 14.16 -0.02 4.08
CA LEU A 439 14.44 -0.26 5.50
C LEU A 439 15.79 -0.94 5.73
N GLU A 440 16.11 -1.93 4.91
CA GLU A 440 17.29 -2.79 5.06
C GLU A 440 17.76 -3.24 3.68
N CYS A 441 19.06 -3.35 3.48
CA CYS A 441 19.64 -3.95 2.28
C CYS A 441 20.72 -4.95 2.68
N GLY A 442 20.81 -6.08 1.99
CA GLY A 442 21.89 -7.05 2.16
C GLY A 442 22.28 -7.70 0.84
N TYR A 443 23.03 -8.80 0.91
CA TYR A 443 23.46 -9.50 -0.29
C TYR A 443 22.23 -10.08 -0.98
N THR A 444 21.96 -9.56 -2.19
CA THR A 444 20.88 -10.01 -3.07
C THR A 444 19.45 -9.91 -2.50
N TYR A 445 19.23 -9.08 -1.47
CA TYR A 445 17.87 -8.74 -1.00
C TYR A 445 17.76 -7.29 -0.53
N CYS A 446 16.52 -6.78 -0.56
CA CYS A 446 16.15 -5.47 -0.04
C CYS A 446 14.84 -5.59 0.75
N CYS A 447 14.75 -4.97 1.93
CA CYS A 447 13.52 -4.88 2.70
C CYS A 447 12.90 -3.49 2.50
N VAL A 448 11.62 -3.44 2.13
CA VAL A 448 10.90 -2.20 1.86
C VAL A 448 9.61 -2.10 2.69
N ASN A 449 9.20 -0.87 2.98
CA ASN A 449 7.84 -0.53 3.40
C ASN A 449 7.16 0.21 2.24
N ILE A 450 5.97 -0.24 1.86
CA ILE A 450 5.10 0.43 0.89
C ILE A 450 3.89 0.99 1.65
N LYS A 451 3.69 2.31 1.56
CA LYS A 451 2.53 3.00 2.11
C LYS A 451 1.66 3.58 1.00
N GLY A 452 0.35 3.58 1.23
CA GLY A 452 -0.62 4.28 0.40
C GLY A 452 -1.04 5.57 1.08
N LEU A 453 -1.07 6.65 0.31
CA LEU A 453 -1.61 7.94 0.76
C LEU A 453 -3.09 8.05 0.35
N GLU A 454 -3.84 8.86 1.09
CA GLU A 454 -5.27 9.07 0.88
C GLU A 454 -5.55 9.63 -0.52
N LEU A 455 -6.61 9.16 -1.17
CA LEU A 455 -7.01 9.65 -2.49
C LEU A 455 -7.82 10.96 -2.41
N GLN A 456 -8.52 11.21 -1.29
CA GLN A 456 -9.31 12.42 -1.10
C GLN A 456 -8.42 13.52 -0.50
N GLU A 457 -7.78 14.24 -1.40
CA GLU A 457 -6.77 15.23 -1.05
C GLU A 457 -7.40 16.59 -0.72
N THR A 458 -6.97 17.23 0.38
CA THR A 458 -7.29 18.65 0.59
C THR A 458 -6.65 19.49 -0.52
N SER A 459 -7.17 20.70 -0.79
CA SER A 459 -6.65 21.60 -1.84
C SER A 459 -5.13 21.81 -1.80
N CYS A 460 -4.53 21.71 -0.60
CA CYS A 460 -3.10 21.79 -0.42
C CYS A 460 -2.35 20.52 -0.88
N HIS A 461 -2.89 19.33 -0.63
CA HIS A 461 -2.34 18.07 -1.14
C HIS A 461 -2.41 18.05 -2.67
N THR A 462 -3.54 18.48 -3.26
CA THR A 462 -3.69 18.56 -4.72
C THR A 462 -2.67 19.50 -5.37
N ALA A 463 -2.31 20.60 -4.70
CA ALA A 463 -1.27 21.50 -5.19
C ALA A 463 0.13 20.84 -5.18
N GLU A 464 0.42 20.01 -4.18
CA GLU A 464 1.67 19.23 -4.12
C GLU A 464 1.66 18.08 -5.14
N ALA A 465 0.55 17.36 -5.29
CA ALA A 465 0.36 16.31 -6.29
C ALA A 465 0.53 16.85 -7.72
N ARG A 466 -0.08 17.99 -8.05
CA ARG A 466 0.15 18.68 -9.33
C ARG A 466 1.62 19.01 -9.55
N ARG A 467 2.35 19.41 -8.50
CA ARG A 467 3.78 19.68 -8.62
C ARG A 467 4.59 18.41 -8.89
N VAL A 468 4.16 17.26 -8.36
CA VAL A 468 4.72 15.94 -8.69
C VAL A 468 4.45 15.59 -10.15
N ASP A 469 3.23 15.84 -10.62
CA ASP A 469 2.80 15.59 -12.01
C ASP A 469 3.63 16.44 -12.99
N GLU A 470 3.82 17.73 -12.73
CA GLU A 470 4.72 18.62 -13.52
C GLU A 470 6.16 18.06 -13.61
N VAL A 471 6.69 17.55 -12.50
CA VAL A 471 8.05 16.99 -12.43
C VAL A 471 8.15 15.68 -13.22
N PHE A 472 7.09 14.87 -13.25
CA PHE A 472 7.06 13.62 -14.01
C PHE A 472 6.78 13.84 -15.49
N GLU A 473 5.83 14.70 -15.85
CA GLU A 473 5.55 15.08 -17.24
C GLU A 473 6.81 15.62 -17.92
N SER A 474 7.51 16.56 -17.28
CA SER A 474 8.77 17.12 -17.82
C SER A 474 9.86 16.06 -18.07
N ALA A 475 9.86 14.97 -17.31
CA ALA A 475 10.87 13.90 -17.40
C ALA A 475 10.46 12.76 -18.34
N PHE A 476 9.19 12.38 -18.37
CA PHE A 476 8.68 11.19 -19.06
C PHE A 476 7.90 11.51 -20.34
N GLU A 477 7.28 12.68 -20.43
CA GLU A 477 6.40 13.09 -21.54
C GLU A 477 7.03 14.29 -22.28
N GLN A 478 7.80 14.03 -23.34
CA GLN A 478 8.27 15.11 -24.23
C GLN A 478 7.97 14.80 -25.68
N GLU A 479 7.47 15.82 -26.38
CA GLU A 479 7.22 15.82 -27.82
C GLU A 479 8.49 15.47 -28.62
N GLU A 480 8.34 14.75 -29.74
CA GLU A 480 9.40 14.17 -30.56
C GLU A 480 10.50 15.15 -31.03
N TYR A 481 10.28 16.46 -30.92
CA TYR A 481 11.13 17.52 -31.48
C TYR A 481 12.15 18.15 -30.52
N VAL A 482 12.32 17.66 -29.29
CA VAL A 482 13.29 18.23 -28.34
C VAL A 482 14.74 17.79 -28.66
N LYS A 483 15.67 18.75 -28.62
CA LYS A 483 17.12 18.62 -28.88
C LYS A 483 17.76 17.44 -28.14
N LEU A 484 18.76 16.80 -28.77
CA LEU A 484 19.69 15.89 -28.08
C LEU A 484 20.26 16.59 -26.83
N CYS A 485 20.07 16.00 -25.65
CA CYS A 485 20.54 16.48 -24.34
C CYS A 485 19.84 17.74 -23.80
N SER A 486 18.54 17.67 -23.53
CA SER A 486 17.85 18.66 -22.70
C SER A 486 18.38 18.68 -21.26
N ILE A 487 18.43 19.87 -20.67
CA ILE A 487 18.83 20.08 -19.28
C ILE A 487 17.61 19.82 -18.39
N ASN A 488 17.84 19.17 -17.25
CA ASN A 488 16.83 18.97 -16.22
C ASN A 488 16.40 20.32 -15.61
N GLU A 489 15.18 20.76 -15.90
CA GLU A 489 14.58 21.99 -15.36
C GLU A 489 14.32 21.92 -13.85
N HIS A 490 14.34 20.71 -13.30
CA HIS A 490 14.04 20.40 -11.91
C HIS A 490 15.27 19.90 -11.15
N PHE A 491 16.46 20.24 -11.64
CA PHE A 491 17.72 19.95 -10.96
C PHE A 491 17.74 20.62 -9.56
N GLY A 492 17.88 19.80 -8.51
CA GLY A 492 17.89 20.27 -7.13
C GLY A 492 16.52 20.38 -6.46
N ASN A 493 15.44 19.94 -7.11
CA ASN A 493 14.16 19.73 -6.44
C ASN A 493 14.27 18.57 -5.42
N VAL A 494 13.33 18.53 -4.45
CA VAL A 494 13.24 17.42 -3.49
C VAL A 494 12.97 16.09 -4.18
N LEU A 495 12.18 16.09 -5.26
CA LEU A 495 11.85 14.92 -6.06
C LEU A 495 12.74 14.85 -7.31
N THR A 496 13.46 13.74 -7.44
CA THR A 496 14.24 13.39 -8.64
C THR A 496 13.60 12.20 -9.35
N PRO A 497 13.12 12.33 -10.59
CA PRO A 497 12.57 11.22 -11.37
C PRO A 497 13.58 10.06 -11.53
N CYS A 498 13.13 8.81 -11.39
CA CYS A 498 14.00 7.63 -11.47
C CYS A 498 13.60 6.65 -12.57
N THR A 499 12.38 6.12 -12.53
CA THR A 499 11.93 5.08 -13.47
C THR A 499 10.41 5.00 -13.53
N VAL A 500 9.91 4.25 -14.50
CA VAL A 500 8.50 3.88 -14.63
C VAL A 500 8.34 2.38 -14.36
N LEU A 501 7.27 1.99 -13.66
CA LEU A 501 6.97 0.61 -13.31
C LEU A 501 5.63 0.17 -13.91
N PRO A 502 5.61 -0.84 -14.80
CA PRO A 502 4.36 -1.43 -15.27
C PRO A 502 3.76 -2.32 -14.19
N VAL A 503 2.53 -2.04 -13.77
CA VAL A 503 1.81 -2.80 -12.74
C VAL A 503 0.35 -2.97 -13.18
N LYS A 504 -0.23 -4.14 -12.91
CA LYS A 504 -1.65 -4.41 -13.17
C LYS A 504 -2.51 -3.76 -12.09
N LEU A 505 -3.28 -2.73 -12.47
CA LEU A 505 -4.02 -1.85 -11.57
C LEU A 505 -5.43 -1.56 -12.08
N TYR A 506 -6.30 -1.12 -11.17
CA TYR A 506 -7.60 -0.57 -11.55
C TYR A 506 -7.48 0.91 -11.93
N SER A 507 -7.82 1.21 -13.18
CA SER A 507 -8.15 2.58 -13.61
C SER A 507 -9.54 2.96 -13.08
N ASP A 508 -9.68 4.18 -12.57
CA ASP A 508 -10.94 4.69 -12.03
C ASP A 508 -11.56 5.71 -13.01
N ALA A 509 -12.74 5.41 -13.53
CA ALA A 509 -13.49 6.29 -14.42
C ALA A 509 -14.83 6.65 -13.79
N ARG A 510 -15.09 7.96 -13.64
CA ARG A 510 -16.35 8.49 -13.15
C ARG A 510 -17.13 9.14 -14.30
N ASN A 511 -18.31 8.62 -14.57
CA ASN A 511 -19.20 9.11 -15.62
C ASN A 511 -20.42 9.79 -14.99
N VAL A 512 -20.77 10.97 -15.46
CA VAL A 512 -22.04 11.62 -15.11
C VAL A 512 -23.16 10.95 -15.89
N LEU A 513 -24.18 10.45 -15.19
CA LEU A 513 -25.31 9.69 -15.76
C LEU A 513 -26.55 10.55 -15.99
N SER A 514 -26.45 11.87 -15.80
CA SER A 514 -27.51 12.83 -16.11
C SER A 514 -27.91 12.73 -17.57
N GLY A 515 -29.22 12.62 -17.82
CA GLY A 515 -29.76 12.39 -19.15
C GLY A 515 -29.75 10.93 -19.62
N ILE A 516 -29.06 10.01 -18.93
CA ILE A 516 -29.20 8.56 -19.15
C ILE A 516 -30.27 8.01 -18.21
N ILE A 517 -30.08 8.20 -16.90
CA ILE A 517 -31.02 7.72 -15.86
C ILE A 517 -32.31 8.56 -15.85
N ASP A 518 -32.22 9.84 -16.23
CA ASP A 518 -33.37 10.75 -16.23
C ASP A 518 -34.23 10.64 -17.50
N SER A 519 -33.72 10.00 -18.56
CA SER A 519 -34.41 9.91 -19.85
C SER A 519 -35.64 9.01 -19.77
N HIS A 520 -36.80 9.56 -20.14
CA HIS A 520 -38.06 8.81 -20.14
C HIS A 520 -38.06 7.59 -21.06
N ASP A 521 -37.32 7.61 -22.16
CA ASP A 521 -37.29 6.50 -23.10
C ASP A 521 -36.42 5.35 -22.57
N ASN A 522 -35.26 5.65 -21.99
CA ASN A 522 -34.41 4.66 -21.31
C ASN A 522 -35.15 4.00 -20.14
N LEU A 523 -35.89 4.78 -19.36
CA LEU A 523 -36.66 4.27 -18.22
C LEU A 523 -37.84 3.37 -18.63
N LYS A 524 -38.43 3.60 -19.80
CA LYS A 524 -39.45 2.69 -20.35
C LYS A 524 -38.82 1.37 -20.78
N GLU A 525 -37.68 1.42 -21.46
CA GLU A 525 -36.96 0.23 -21.90
C GLU A 525 -36.44 -0.59 -20.71
N PHE A 526 -35.91 0.09 -19.69
CA PHE A 526 -35.43 -0.50 -18.43
C PHE A 526 -36.45 -1.45 -17.79
N LYS A 527 -37.75 -1.08 -17.79
CA LYS A 527 -38.80 -1.95 -17.25
C LYS A 527 -38.96 -3.25 -18.02
N GLY A 528 -38.91 -3.18 -19.35
CA GLY A 528 -39.01 -4.36 -20.20
C GLY A 528 -37.78 -5.25 -20.07
N ASP A 529 -36.60 -4.65 -19.98
CA ASP A 529 -35.34 -5.38 -19.80
C ASP A 529 -35.23 -6.02 -18.41
N LEU A 530 -35.76 -5.39 -17.36
CA LEU A 530 -35.72 -5.97 -16.01
C LEU A 530 -36.41 -7.34 -15.96
N VAL A 531 -37.55 -7.47 -16.63
CA VAL A 531 -38.28 -8.75 -16.70
C VAL A 531 -37.45 -9.79 -17.45
N LYS A 532 -36.80 -9.42 -18.56
CA LYS A 532 -35.92 -10.32 -19.31
C LYS A 532 -34.72 -10.79 -18.48
N VAL A 533 -34.06 -9.87 -17.77
CA VAL A 533 -32.90 -10.18 -16.91
C VAL A 533 -33.29 -11.05 -15.72
N LEU A 534 -34.43 -10.77 -15.07
CA LEU A 534 -34.96 -11.60 -13.98
C LEU A 534 -35.21 -13.05 -14.44
N VAL A 535 -35.81 -13.22 -15.62
CA VAL A 535 -36.02 -14.56 -16.21
C VAL A 535 -34.68 -15.27 -16.41
N TRP A 536 -33.70 -14.60 -17.01
CA TRP A 536 -32.38 -15.17 -17.25
C TRP A 536 -31.66 -15.60 -15.96
N ILE A 537 -31.61 -14.74 -14.95
CA ILE A 537 -30.95 -15.03 -13.66
C ILE A 537 -31.60 -16.22 -12.95
N LEU A 538 -32.94 -16.25 -12.87
CA LEU A 538 -33.65 -17.32 -12.17
C LEU A 538 -33.50 -18.67 -12.88
N VAL A 539 -33.58 -18.68 -14.22
CA VAL A 539 -33.39 -19.90 -15.02
C VAL A 539 -31.95 -20.42 -14.85
N GLN A 540 -30.95 -19.54 -14.90
CA GLN A 540 -29.55 -19.93 -14.72
C GLN A 540 -29.26 -20.43 -13.28
N TYR A 541 -29.88 -19.81 -12.27
CA TYR A 541 -29.82 -20.27 -10.89
C TYR A 541 -30.36 -21.71 -10.76
N CYS A 542 -31.55 -21.97 -11.29
CA CYS A 542 -32.16 -23.30 -11.27
C CYS A 542 -31.31 -24.34 -12.02
N SER A 543 -30.75 -23.98 -13.16
CA SER A 543 -29.82 -24.81 -13.95
C SER A 543 -28.55 -25.17 -13.17
N ARG A 544 -27.90 -24.18 -12.52
CA ARG A 544 -26.72 -24.44 -11.69
C ARG A 544 -27.06 -25.33 -10.50
N ARG A 545 -28.20 -25.09 -9.84
CA ARG A 545 -28.69 -25.87 -8.70
C ARG A 545 -28.90 -27.34 -9.04
N SER A 546 -29.54 -27.64 -10.17
CA SER A 546 -29.77 -29.03 -10.59
C SER A 546 -28.47 -29.76 -10.93
N SER A 547 -27.52 -29.07 -11.58
CA SER A 547 -26.19 -29.63 -11.87
C SER A 547 -25.40 -30.00 -10.60
N MET A 548 -25.55 -29.23 -9.52
CA MET A 548 -24.95 -29.53 -8.22
C MET A 548 -25.64 -30.74 -7.55
N LEU A 549 -26.97 -30.77 -7.55
CA LEU A 549 -27.75 -31.88 -6.98
C LEU A 549 -27.43 -33.22 -7.66
N GLU A 550 -27.24 -33.21 -8.99
CA GLU A 550 -26.81 -34.39 -9.74
C GLU A 550 -25.38 -34.86 -9.41
N LYS A 551 -24.44 -33.93 -9.18
CA LYS A 551 -23.06 -34.26 -8.77
C LYS A 551 -23.01 -34.85 -7.36
N VAL A 552 -23.86 -34.37 -6.46
CA VAL A 552 -24.00 -34.93 -5.10
C VAL A 552 -24.56 -36.35 -5.15
N HIS A 553 -25.64 -36.60 -5.90
CA HIS A 553 -26.20 -37.97 -6.03
C HIS A 553 -25.28 -38.97 -6.75
N LYS A 554 -24.42 -38.53 -7.69
CA LYS A 554 -23.39 -39.39 -8.29
C LYS A 554 -22.26 -39.74 -7.31
N THR A 555 -21.99 -38.87 -6.33
CA THR A 555 -20.98 -39.09 -5.28
C THR A 555 -21.53 -40.00 -4.17
N GLU A 556 -22.80 -39.85 -3.78
CA GLU A 556 -23.47 -40.70 -2.79
C GLU A 556 -23.63 -42.16 -3.24
N ASN A 557 -23.87 -42.40 -4.54
CA ASN A 557 -23.98 -43.76 -5.09
C ASN A 557 -22.65 -44.56 -5.10
N LYS A 558 -21.53 -43.97 -4.68
CA LYS A 558 -20.23 -44.65 -4.53
C LYS A 558 -19.76 -44.88 -3.08
N GLY A 559 -20.53 -44.49 -2.06
CA GLY A 559 -20.14 -44.72 -0.67
C GLY A 559 -21.33 -44.77 0.28
N LYS A 560 -21.38 -45.78 1.15
CA LYS A 560 -22.42 -45.95 2.19
C LYS A 560 -22.66 -44.65 2.96
N ALA A 561 -23.94 -44.42 3.22
CA ALA A 561 -24.54 -43.29 3.93
C ALA A 561 -23.66 -42.70 5.06
N SER A 562 -23.39 -41.41 4.93
CA SER A 562 -23.09 -40.54 6.06
C SER A 562 -23.94 -39.28 5.89
N LEU A 563 -24.61 -38.87 6.96
CA LEU A 563 -25.36 -37.61 7.06
C LEU A 563 -24.39 -36.45 6.76
N ILE A 564 -24.57 -35.80 5.62
CA ILE A 564 -23.80 -34.62 5.23
C ILE A 564 -24.73 -33.41 5.32
N ILE A 565 -24.41 -32.54 6.27
CA ILE A 565 -24.89 -31.16 6.33
C ILE A 565 -24.34 -30.45 5.08
N LEU A 566 -25.22 -29.79 4.32
CA LEU A 566 -24.86 -28.95 3.17
C LEU A 566 -23.77 -27.93 3.58
N PRO A 567 -22.72 -27.71 2.77
CA PRO A 567 -21.80 -26.61 3.01
C PRO A 567 -22.55 -25.30 2.78
N ALA A 568 -22.68 -24.50 3.83
CA ALA A 568 -23.07 -23.11 3.72
C ALA A 568 -22.15 -22.43 2.70
N LEU A 569 -22.73 -21.80 1.68
CA LEU A 569 -22.01 -20.87 0.83
C LEU A 569 -21.66 -19.67 1.72
N ASN A 570 -20.43 -19.65 2.23
CA ASN A 570 -19.79 -18.61 3.04
C ASN A 570 -20.70 -17.44 3.43
N THR A 571 -21.39 -17.61 4.55
CA THR A 571 -21.78 -16.51 5.43
C THR A 571 -21.15 -16.87 6.76
N GLU A 572 -20.08 -16.17 7.15
CA GLU A 572 -19.51 -16.36 8.48
C GLU A 572 -20.54 -15.97 9.55
N PRO A 573 -20.55 -16.66 10.69
CA PRO A 573 -21.40 -16.28 11.82
C PRO A 573 -20.93 -14.95 12.41
N GLN A 574 -21.89 -14.04 12.64
CA GLN A 574 -21.67 -12.89 13.50
C GLN A 574 -21.13 -13.39 14.85
N THR A 575 -19.90 -12.98 15.16
CA THR A 575 -19.32 -13.18 16.48
C THR A 575 -19.97 -12.16 17.41
N GLU A 576 -20.52 -12.63 18.52
CA GLU A 576 -20.92 -11.79 19.64
C GLU A 576 -19.75 -10.86 20.02
N SER A 577 -19.94 -9.56 19.81
CA SER A 577 -19.14 -8.54 20.47
C SER A 577 -19.53 -8.49 21.94
N PRO A 578 -18.59 -8.27 22.88
CA PRO A 578 -18.94 -8.01 24.27
C PRO A 578 -19.78 -6.74 24.35
N GLU A 579 -20.82 -6.78 25.17
CA GLU A 579 -21.56 -5.61 25.61
C GLU A 579 -20.59 -4.58 26.20
N ASP A 580 -20.45 -3.43 25.54
CA ASP A 580 -20.19 -2.17 26.21
C ASP A 580 -21.19 -1.14 25.69
N THR A 581 -21.86 -0.54 26.66
CA THR A 581 -23.00 0.34 26.50
C THR A 581 -22.47 1.74 26.22
N ASP A 582 -22.81 2.35 25.09
CA ASP A 582 -23.03 3.79 25.03
C ASP A 582 -23.88 4.16 23.81
N SER A 583 -25.01 4.76 24.12
CA SER A 583 -26.05 5.25 23.22
C SER A 583 -25.57 6.43 22.39
N LEU A 584 -25.62 6.33 21.05
CA LEU A 584 -25.62 7.50 20.18
C LEU A 584 -26.62 7.36 19.02
N ASN A 585 -27.49 8.36 19.03
CA ASN A 585 -28.56 8.76 18.12
C ASN A 585 -28.38 8.43 16.62
N SER A 586 -29.50 8.06 16.01
CA SER A 586 -29.73 7.99 14.58
C SER A 586 -29.72 9.38 13.95
N GLU A 587 -28.63 9.75 13.31
CA GLU A 587 -28.53 10.73 12.22
C GLU A 587 -27.12 10.60 11.65
N ASN A 588 -26.99 10.01 10.46
CA ASN A 588 -25.85 10.16 9.53
C ASN A 588 -26.21 9.39 8.25
N LEU A 589 -26.99 10.04 7.40
CA LEU A 589 -27.15 9.69 5.99
C LEU A 589 -26.54 10.84 5.17
N ASP A 590 -25.29 11.17 5.46
CA ASP A 590 -24.48 12.11 4.69
C ASP A 590 -23.04 11.60 4.77
N ASP A 591 -22.59 10.93 3.71
CA ASP A 591 -21.15 10.76 3.47
C ASP A 591 -20.89 10.67 1.97
N TRP A 592 -21.32 11.72 1.27
CA TRP A 592 -20.81 12.18 -0.02
C TRP A 592 -21.01 13.70 -0.01
N SER A 593 -20.05 14.47 0.48
CA SER A 593 -20.03 15.91 0.20
C SER A 593 -18.59 16.37 -0.02
N ASP A 594 -18.34 16.84 -1.23
CA ASP A 594 -17.15 17.60 -1.62
C ASP A 594 -17.38 19.08 -1.25
N ASP A 595 -17.12 19.46 0.01
CA ASP A 595 -17.17 20.86 0.41
C ASP A 595 -15.97 21.64 -0.15
N VAL A 596 -16.18 22.32 -1.28
CA VAL A 596 -15.39 23.50 -1.68
C VAL A 596 -16.32 24.50 -2.36
N PHE A 597 -16.52 25.67 -1.72
CA PHE A 597 -16.47 27.04 -2.25
C PHE A 597 -17.33 27.98 -1.39
N SER A 598 -16.69 28.73 -0.50
CA SER A 598 -17.23 29.99 -0.01
C SER A 598 -16.25 31.11 -0.36
N GLU A 599 -16.52 31.78 -1.49
CA GLU A 599 -16.17 33.19 -1.66
C GLU A 599 -17.07 34.00 -0.72
N GLU A 600 -16.50 34.62 0.31
CA GLU A 600 -17.21 35.63 1.11
C GLU A 600 -17.44 36.90 0.26
N PRO A 601 -18.68 37.40 0.14
CA PRO A 601 -18.90 38.79 -0.18
C PRO A 601 -18.78 39.62 1.10
N THR A 602 -17.84 40.55 1.08
CA THR A 602 -17.70 41.69 1.99
C THR A 602 -19.05 42.31 2.39
N ILE A 603 -19.39 42.27 3.68
CA ILE A 603 -20.32 43.24 4.30
C ILE A 603 -19.76 43.75 5.63
N LYS A 604 -19.62 45.08 5.65
CA LYS A 604 -19.22 45.95 6.76
C LYS A 604 -20.17 45.85 7.96
N LYS A 605 -19.59 45.91 9.16
CA LYS A 605 -20.01 46.60 10.42
C LYS A 605 -19.31 45.85 11.56
N GLY A 606 -18.77 46.42 12.61
CA GLY A 606 -18.87 47.73 13.25
C GLY A 606 -18.34 47.48 14.67
N LYS A 607 -17.60 48.43 15.23
CA LYS A 607 -16.98 48.38 16.56
C LYS A 607 -18.03 48.15 17.66
N ASP A 608 -17.61 47.46 18.73
CA ASP A 608 -17.62 47.90 20.16
C ASP A 608 -17.25 46.68 21.03
N GLU A 609 -16.05 46.64 21.60
CA GLU A 609 -15.66 46.98 22.99
C GLU A 609 -16.11 46.00 24.10
N LYS A 610 -15.09 45.30 24.63
CA LYS A 610 -14.79 44.94 26.04
C LYS A 610 -15.93 44.50 26.98
N ASP A 611 -15.78 43.30 27.57
CA ASP A 611 -15.22 43.20 28.94
C ASP A 611 -14.86 41.77 29.36
N GLN A 612 -13.84 41.70 30.20
CA GLN A 612 -13.30 40.50 30.85
C GLN A 612 -14.11 40.18 32.12
N LEU A 613 -14.46 38.91 32.41
CA LEU A 613 -13.95 38.20 33.59
C LEU A 613 -14.43 36.74 33.71
N LYS A 614 -13.49 35.93 34.22
CA LYS A 614 -13.52 34.55 34.68
C LYS A 614 -14.65 34.14 35.66
N VAL A 615 -14.87 32.81 35.65
CA VAL A 615 -15.18 31.85 36.74
C VAL A 615 -16.55 31.14 36.63
N LEU A 616 -16.43 29.81 36.56
CA LEU A 616 -17.39 28.69 36.55
C LEU A 616 -18.14 28.55 37.91
N PRO A 617 -19.06 27.57 38.11
CA PRO A 617 -20.48 27.65 37.80
C PRO A 617 -21.38 27.39 39.04
N GLY A 618 -22.68 27.58 38.87
CA GLY A 618 -23.71 26.92 39.66
C GLY A 618 -24.57 27.86 40.50
N ILE A 619 -25.86 27.93 40.16
CA ILE A 619 -27.01 27.78 41.07
C ILE A 619 -28.24 27.54 40.19
N ASN A 620 -28.87 26.40 40.44
CA ASN A 620 -30.09 25.85 39.88
C ASN A 620 -31.29 26.39 40.70
N LEU A 621 -32.42 26.81 40.09
CA LEU A 621 -33.72 26.10 40.00
C LEU A 621 -34.89 27.06 40.44
N PRO A 622 -36.21 26.74 40.30
CA PRO A 622 -36.87 25.50 39.80
C PRO A 622 -38.08 25.76 38.84
N ILE A 623 -38.68 24.79 38.13
CA ILE A 623 -39.83 23.88 38.47
C ILE A 623 -40.44 23.48 37.08
N PRO A 624 -41.20 22.37 36.82
CA PRO A 624 -41.34 21.04 37.44
C PRO A 624 -41.21 19.86 36.43
N GLY A 625 -40.93 18.65 36.93
CA GLY A 625 -41.44 17.42 36.28
C GLY A 625 -40.48 16.24 36.14
N SER A 626 -39.22 16.35 36.55
CA SER A 626 -38.32 15.20 36.69
C SER A 626 -38.30 14.72 38.13
N VAL A 627 -38.65 13.45 38.37
CA VAL A 627 -38.22 12.73 39.57
C VAL A 627 -37.37 11.57 39.11
N GLU A 628 -36.09 11.69 39.46
CA GLU A 628 -35.05 10.68 39.37
C GLU A 628 -35.38 9.46 40.23
N SER A 629 -34.90 8.30 39.79
CA SER A 629 -34.80 7.10 40.62
C SER A 629 -33.34 6.85 40.97
N GLN A 630 -32.99 6.81 42.26
CA GLN A 630 -31.89 5.97 42.72
C GLN A 630 -32.13 5.38 44.12
N ASN A 631 -31.93 4.05 44.15
CA ASN A 631 -31.31 3.24 45.19
C ASN A 631 -32.02 3.01 46.53
N ILE A 632 -32.39 1.74 46.77
CA ILE A 632 -31.79 0.86 47.80
C ILE A 632 -32.43 -0.53 47.66
N GLY A 633 -31.59 -1.56 47.61
CA GLY A 633 -32.02 -2.94 47.36
C GLY A 633 -32.66 -3.65 48.56
N SER A 634 -33.46 -4.66 48.27
CA SER A 634 -33.59 -5.88 49.08
C SER A 634 -34.47 -6.92 48.36
N GLN A 635 -33.88 -8.10 48.20
CA GLN A 635 -34.46 -9.45 48.09
C GLN A 635 -35.99 -9.68 47.97
N SER A 636 -36.28 -10.69 47.13
CA SER A 636 -37.24 -11.81 47.32
C SER A 636 -38.59 -11.79 46.58
N THR A 637 -38.72 -12.83 45.74
CA THR A 637 -39.87 -13.73 45.51
C THR A 637 -41.23 -13.22 45.01
N ASN A 638 -41.60 -13.79 43.86
CA ASN A 638 -42.90 -14.33 43.48
C ASN A 638 -44.05 -13.40 42.99
N THR A 639 -44.51 -13.78 41.79
CA THR A 639 -45.89 -13.91 41.33
C THR A 639 -46.72 -12.65 40.99
N VAL A 640 -47.02 -12.56 39.68
CA VAL A 640 -48.36 -12.31 39.09
C VAL A 640 -49.05 -10.98 39.45
N THR A 641 -49.17 -10.03 38.51
CA THR A 641 -50.43 -9.65 37.79
C THR A 641 -50.28 -8.36 36.94
N GLU A 642 -50.85 -8.43 35.73
CA GLU A 642 -51.57 -7.42 34.92
C GLU A 642 -51.05 -6.00 34.59
N ARG A 643 -50.88 -5.80 33.27
CA ARG A 643 -51.41 -4.73 32.38
C ARG A 643 -52.09 -3.50 33.00
N SER A 644 -51.72 -2.32 32.49
CA SER A 644 -52.55 -1.33 31.76
C SER A 644 -51.71 -0.02 31.64
N LEU A 645 -51.68 0.81 30.60
CA LEU A 645 -52.66 1.26 29.61
C LEU A 645 -51.88 1.79 28.39
N TYR A 646 -52.32 1.51 27.16
CA TYR A 646 -52.68 2.55 26.19
C TYR A 646 -53.71 1.98 25.23
N GLN A 647 -54.84 2.68 25.22
CA GLN A 647 -56.11 2.31 24.62
C GLN A 647 -56.23 3.07 23.30
N ALA A 648 -56.38 2.34 22.19
CA ALA A 648 -56.92 2.87 20.94
C ALA A 648 -58.16 2.06 20.58
N VAL A 649 -59.27 2.79 20.41
CA VAL A 649 -60.63 2.31 20.23
C VAL A 649 -60.79 1.68 18.84
N ALA A 650 -61.20 0.41 18.80
CA ALA A 650 -61.67 -0.29 17.60
C ALA A 650 -63.19 -0.46 17.66
N LEU A 651 -63.91 0.04 16.65
CA LEU A 651 -65.28 -0.33 16.34
C LEU A 651 -65.25 -1.67 15.60
N GLY A 652 -65.94 -2.67 16.17
CA GLY A 652 -65.75 -4.09 15.82
C GLY A 652 -66.60 -4.64 14.68
N TYR A 653 -66.20 -5.84 14.23
CA TYR A 653 -67.00 -6.97 13.78
C TYR A 653 -66.14 -8.26 13.92
N PRO A 654 -66.74 -9.48 13.88
CA PRO A 654 -66.60 -10.47 14.95
C PRO A 654 -65.37 -11.38 14.82
N ALA A 655 -64.90 -11.82 15.99
CA ALA A 655 -63.88 -12.83 16.15
C ALA A 655 -64.31 -14.17 15.53
N ILE A 656 -63.47 -14.70 14.63
CA ILE A 656 -63.41 -16.13 14.34
C ILE A 656 -62.21 -16.67 15.12
N ASP A 657 -62.52 -17.55 16.06
CA ASP A 657 -61.61 -18.31 16.89
C ASP A 657 -60.68 -19.17 15.99
N LYS A 658 -59.38 -18.88 15.97
CA LYS A 658 -58.38 -19.80 15.43
C LYS A 658 -57.85 -20.67 16.56
N GLY A 659 -58.61 -21.73 16.85
CA GLY A 659 -58.07 -22.91 17.51
C GLY A 659 -56.87 -23.45 16.75
N LYS A 660 -55.85 -23.87 17.51
CA LYS A 660 -54.70 -24.63 17.04
C LYS A 660 -55.17 -25.85 16.25
N GLN A 661 -55.14 -25.75 14.92
CA GLN A 661 -54.99 -26.91 14.05
C GLN A 661 -53.57 -26.86 13.51
N GLU A 662 -52.77 -27.85 13.90
CA GLU A 662 -51.65 -28.31 13.10
C GLU A 662 -52.22 -28.72 11.73
N ALA A 663 -52.30 -27.76 10.82
CA ALA A 663 -52.44 -28.08 9.42
C ALA A 663 -51.08 -28.64 8.99
N MET A 664 -50.95 -29.97 9.01
CA MET A 664 -50.12 -30.66 8.02
C MET A 664 -50.52 -30.05 6.67
N ALA A 665 -49.71 -29.14 6.15
CA ALA A 665 -49.86 -28.65 4.80
C ALA A 665 -49.62 -29.86 3.89
N TYR A 666 -50.72 -30.47 3.44
CA TYR A 666 -50.69 -31.42 2.34
C TYR A 666 -50.04 -30.68 1.16
N ILE A 667 -48.80 -31.04 0.86
CA ILE A 667 -48.08 -30.63 -0.33
C ILE A 667 -48.91 -31.14 -1.52
N PRO A 668 -49.46 -30.28 -2.39
CA PRO A 668 -50.00 -30.77 -3.65
C PRO A 668 -48.81 -31.29 -4.45
N LEU A 669 -48.80 -32.58 -4.78
CA LEU A 669 -47.89 -33.09 -5.80
C LEU A 669 -48.12 -32.28 -7.08
N VAL A 670 -47.19 -31.37 -7.38
CA VAL A 670 -47.21 -30.60 -8.61
C VAL A 670 -46.85 -31.55 -9.75
N GLU A 671 -47.86 -32.00 -10.49
CA GLU A 671 -47.66 -32.80 -11.70
C GLU A 671 -47.24 -31.88 -12.85
N PHE A 672 -45.94 -31.92 -13.20
CA PHE A 672 -45.41 -31.26 -14.39
C PHE A 672 -45.83 -31.97 -15.67
N SER A 673 -45.97 -31.22 -16.77
CA SER A 673 -46.28 -31.80 -18.08
C SER A 673 -45.12 -32.65 -18.61
N CYS A 674 -43.89 -32.34 -18.22
CA CYS A 674 -42.67 -33.08 -18.55
C CYS A 674 -41.93 -33.54 -17.28
N SER A 675 -41.44 -34.78 -17.25
CA SER A 675 -40.71 -35.36 -16.12
C SER A 675 -39.38 -34.65 -15.81
N HIS A 676 -38.80 -33.97 -16.80
CA HIS A 676 -37.53 -33.25 -16.65
C HIS A 676 -37.72 -31.79 -16.18
N SER A 677 -38.95 -31.28 -16.17
CA SER A 677 -39.28 -29.92 -15.68
C SER A 677 -38.96 -29.72 -14.20
N HIS A 678 -38.96 -30.80 -13.40
CA HIS A 678 -38.58 -30.75 -11.99
C HIS A 678 -37.13 -30.30 -11.79
N LEU A 679 -36.23 -30.51 -12.76
CA LEU A 679 -34.82 -30.07 -12.65
C LEU A 679 -34.68 -28.55 -12.77
N LEU A 680 -35.65 -27.86 -13.36
CA LEU A 680 -35.66 -26.40 -13.54
C LEU A 680 -36.75 -25.73 -12.70
N SER A 681 -37.38 -26.45 -11.77
CA SER A 681 -38.39 -25.88 -10.88
C SER A 681 -37.76 -24.87 -9.91
N LEU A 682 -38.54 -23.86 -9.52
CA LEU A 682 -38.16 -22.91 -8.47
C LEU A 682 -38.33 -23.55 -7.08
N PRO A 683 -37.60 -23.10 -6.04
CA PRO A 683 -37.85 -23.51 -4.65
C PRO A 683 -39.33 -23.36 -4.26
N GLU A 684 -39.87 -24.32 -3.50
CA GLU A 684 -41.29 -24.33 -3.12
C GLU A 684 -41.70 -23.10 -2.31
N GLU A 685 -40.78 -22.61 -1.48
CA GLU A 685 -40.95 -21.39 -0.71
C GLU A 685 -41.19 -20.17 -1.62
N TRP A 686 -40.61 -20.15 -2.83
CA TRP A 686 -40.73 -19.04 -3.79
C TRP A 686 -42.03 -19.11 -4.60
N MET A 687 -42.84 -20.17 -4.42
CA MET A 687 -44.09 -20.38 -5.16
C MET A 687 -45.35 -19.89 -4.41
N SER A 688 -45.19 -19.36 -3.19
CA SER A 688 -46.30 -18.84 -2.38
C SER A 688 -46.90 -17.55 -2.96
N ASN A 689 -48.24 -17.50 -3.07
CA ASN A 689 -48.95 -16.35 -3.63
C ASN A 689 -49.05 -15.21 -2.61
N CYS A 690 -48.52 -14.02 -2.95
CA CYS A 690 -48.66 -12.80 -2.15
C CYS A 690 -49.39 -11.65 -2.85
N LEU A 691 -49.64 -11.76 -4.16
CA LEU A 691 -50.34 -10.74 -4.95
C LEU A 691 -51.80 -11.11 -5.24
N PRO A 692 -52.73 -10.13 -5.30
CA PRO A 692 -54.10 -10.37 -5.75
C PRO A 692 -54.13 -10.94 -7.18
N ASN A 693 -54.96 -11.97 -7.41
CA ASN A 693 -55.09 -12.65 -8.70
C ASN A 693 -55.45 -11.72 -9.88
N SER A 694 -56.15 -10.61 -9.61
CA SER A 694 -56.47 -9.59 -10.62
C SER A 694 -55.21 -8.85 -11.12
N LYS A 695 -54.36 -8.38 -10.19
CA LYS A 695 -53.08 -7.73 -10.51
C LYS A 695 -52.09 -8.70 -11.16
N MET A 696 -52.09 -9.97 -10.73
CA MET A 696 -51.23 -10.99 -11.32
C MET A 696 -51.58 -11.27 -12.80
N LYS A 697 -52.88 -11.28 -13.15
CA LYS A 697 -53.34 -11.42 -14.54
C LYS A 697 -52.93 -10.22 -15.41
N GLU A 698 -53.07 -9.00 -14.89
CA GLU A 698 -52.61 -7.78 -15.56
C GLU A 698 -51.10 -7.80 -15.82
N MET A 699 -50.32 -8.19 -14.82
CA MET A 699 -48.85 -8.26 -14.93
C MET A 699 -48.37 -9.40 -15.83
N SER A 700 -49.10 -10.52 -15.89
CA SER A 700 -48.69 -11.66 -16.71
C SER A 700 -48.57 -11.34 -18.21
N SER A 701 -49.23 -10.28 -18.72
CA SER A 701 -49.08 -9.84 -20.10
C SER A 701 -47.74 -9.16 -20.41
N LEU A 702 -46.97 -8.75 -19.39
CA LEU A 702 -45.64 -8.15 -19.54
C LEU A 702 -44.52 -9.19 -19.63
N PHE A 703 -44.84 -10.47 -19.42
CA PHE A 703 -43.84 -11.54 -19.43
C PHE A 703 -43.39 -11.88 -20.86
N PRO A 704 -42.08 -11.84 -21.17
CA PRO A 704 -41.58 -12.10 -22.51
C PRO A 704 -41.46 -13.61 -22.75
N GLU A 705 -42.53 -14.21 -23.27
CA GLU A 705 -42.60 -15.65 -23.59
C GLU A 705 -41.49 -16.12 -24.53
N ASP A 706 -41.29 -15.39 -25.63
CA ASP A 706 -40.34 -15.75 -26.68
C ASP A 706 -38.90 -15.77 -26.14
N TRP A 707 -38.60 -14.87 -25.20
CA TRP A 707 -37.31 -14.80 -24.50
C TRP A 707 -37.12 -15.97 -23.54
N TYR A 708 -38.13 -16.32 -22.75
CA TYR A 708 -38.10 -17.48 -21.85
C TYR A 708 -37.82 -18.78 -22.62
N GLN A 709 -38.53 -18.99 -23.74
CA GLN A 709 -38.31 -20.16 -24.60
C GLN A 709 -36.93 -20.14 -25.24
N PHE A 710 -36.42 -18.97 -25.63
CA PHE A 710 -35.09 -18.83 -26.18
C PHE A 710 -34.00 -19.18 -25.16
N ILE A 711 -34.07 -18.70 -23.91
CA ILE A 711 -33.08 -19.04 -22.87
C ILE A 711 -33.06 -20.54 -22.60
N LEU A 712 -34.23 -21.18 -22.48
CA LEU A 712 -34.31 -22.62 -22.25
C LEU A 712 -33.61 -23.43 -23.36
N ARG A 713 -33.67 -22.96 -24.61
CA ARG A 713 -32.98 -23.57 -25.76
C ARG A 713 -31.46 -23.44 -25.71
N GLN A 714 -30.91 -22.49 -24.96
CA GLN A 714 -29.47 -22.25 -24.84
C GLN A 714 -28.83 -22.98 -23.64
N LEU A 715 -29.61 -23.61 -22.75
CA LEU A 715 -29.06 -24.29 -21.58
C LEU A 715 -28.39 -25.62 -21.94
N GLU A 716 -27.10 -25.76 -21.61
CA GLU A 716 -26.31 -27.00 -21.79
C GLU A 716 -26.60 -28.11 -20.75
N CYS A 717 -27.70 -28.01 -20.02
CA CYS A 717 -27.94 -28.74 -18.77
C CYS A 717 -28.15 -30.25 -18.89
N PHE A 718 -28.12 -30.84 -20.08
CA PHE A 718 -28.46 -32.25 -20.31
C PHE A 718 -27.24 -33.05 -20.77
N PRO A 719 -26.54 -33.76 -19.86
CA PRO A 719 -25.38 -34.56 -20.21
C PRO A 719 -25.79 -35.76 -21.08
N SER A 720 -25.39 -35.72 -22.35
CA SER A 720 -25.26 -36.86 -23.27
C SER A 720 -26.49 -37.78 -23.41
N LYS A 721 -27.28 -37.55 -24.46
CA LYS A 721 -27.93 -38.59 -25.30
C LYS A 721 -28.55 -37.88 -26.51
N GLU A 722 -28.64 -38.58 -27.63
CA GLU A 722 -29.08 -38.11 -28.96
C GLU A 722 -30.47 -37.43 -29.04
N ASN A 723 -31.14 -37.16 -27.89
CA ASN A 723 -32.49 -36.59 -27.76
C ASN A 723 -32.55 -35.27 -26.96
N ALA A 724 -31.43 -34.59 -26.69
CA ALA A 724 -31.40 -33.37 -25.86
C ALA A 724 -32.26 -32.23 -26.42
N SER A 725 -32.33 -32.06 -27.75
CA SER A 725 -33.16 -31.03 -28.40
C SER A 725 -34.66 -31.25 -28.17
N ASN A 726 -35.13 -32.51 -28.21
CA ASN A 726 -36.54 -32.85 -28.03
C ASN A 726 -36.99 -32.63 -26.58
N VAL A 727 -36.12 -32.91 -25.60
CA VAL A 727 -36.43 -32.71 -24.17
C VAL A 727 -36.57 -31.23 -23.84
N VAL A 728 -35.71 -30.38 -24.40
CA VAL A 728 -35.76 -28.92 -24.21
C VAL A 728 -37.02 -28.32 -24.83
N GLU A 729 -37.44 -28.81 -26.00
CA GLU A 729 -38.71 -28.42 -26.62
C GLU A 729 -39.94 -28.82 -25.79
N GLU A 730 -39.92 -29.98 -25.14
CA GLU A 730 -41.02 -30.43 -24.27
C GLU A 730 -41.06 -29.64 -22.95
N ILE A 731 -39.91 -29.27 -22.39
CA ILE A 731 -39.84 -28.39 -21.20
C ILE A 731 -40.34 -26.98 -21.52
N ALA A 732 -39.96 -26.43 -22.69
CA ALA A 732 -40.41 -25.10 -23.11
C ALA A 732 -41.94 -25.01 -23.32
N LYS A 733 -42.61 -26.14 -23.58
CA LYS A 733 -44.08 -26.22 -23.72
C LYS A 733 -44.81 -26.44 -22.39
N ASP A 734 -44.10 -26.70 -21.28
CA ASP A 734 -44.71 -26.99 -19.99
C ASP A 734 -45.35 -25.74 -19.38
N ARG A 735 -46.68 -25.72 -19.37
CA ARG A 735 -47.46 -24.58 -18.87
C ARG A 735 -47.31 -24.38 -17.37
N VAL A 736 -47.16 -25.47 -16.61
CA VAL A 736 -47.10 -25.43 -15.15
C VAL A 736 -45.78 -24.80 -14.70
N LEU A 737 -44.67 -25.23 -15.29
CA LEU A 737 -43.35 -24.66 -15.02
C LEU A 737 -43.31 -23.17 -15.34
N LYS A 738 -43.85 -22.80 -16.50
CA LYS A 738 -43.92 -21.40 -16.92
C LYS A 738 -44.75 -20.55 -15.95
N ASP A 739 -45.91 -21.03 -15.53
CA ASP A 739 -46.78 -20.29 -14.60
C ASP A 739 -46.05 -19.98 -13.28
N PHE A 740 -45.14 -20.85 -12.83
CA PHE A 740 -44.30 -20.57 -11.66
C PHE A 740 -43.27 -19.47 -11.92
N TYR A 741 -42.57 -19.50 -13.07
CA TYR A 741 -41.64 -18.43 -13.44
C TYR A 741 -42.35 -17.08 -13.58
N VAL A 742 -43.52 -17.05 -14.22
CA VAL A 742 -44.34 -15.83 -14.34
C VAL A 742 -44.69 -15.30 -12.95
N ARG A 743 -45.14 -16.15 -12.02
CA ARG A 743 -45.44 -15.75 -10.63
C ARG A 743 -44.24 -15.19 -9.90
N ALA A 744 -43.11 -15.89 -9.91
CA ALA A 744 -41.92 -15.44 -9.19
C ALA A 744 -41.37 -14.13 -9.78
N VAL A 745 -41.19 -14.06 -11.10
CA VAL A 745 -40.63 -12.89 -11.79
C VAL A 745 -41.51 -11.66 -11.61
N MET A 746 -42.83 -11.78 -11.82
CA MET A 746 -43.72 -10.62 -11.69
C MET A 746 -43.89 -10.18 -10.23
N THR A 747 -43.80 -11.11 -9.27
CA THR A 747 -43.80 -10.75 -7.84
C THR A 747 -42.53 -9.97 -7.48
N CYS A 748 -41.35 -10.43 -7.92
CA CYS A 748 -40.09 -9.67 -7.75
C CYS A 748 -40.14 -8.31 -8.44
N TYR A 749 -40.62 -8.24 -9.69
CA TYR A 749 -40.80 -6.99 -10.43
C TYR A 749 -41.70 -6.00 -9.67
N PHE A 750 -42.80 -6.48 -9.12
CA PHE A 750 -43.72 -5.66 -8.33
C PHE A 750 -43.09 -5.17 -7.02
N SER A 751 -42.31 -6.00 -6.34
CA SER A 751 -41.59 -5.59 -5.13
C SER A 751 -40.53 -4.52 -5.40
N LEU A 752 -39.89 -4.52 -6.58
CA LEU A 752 -38.85 -3.55 -6.96
C LEU A 752 -39.44 -2.17 -7.34
N PHE A 753 -40.63 -2.11 -7.93
CA PHE A 753 -41.26 -0.86 -8.39
C PHE A 753 -42.43 -0.35 -7.53
N GLY A 754 -43.02 -1.19 -6.69
CA GLY A 754 -44.10 -0.81 -5.77
C GLY A 754 -45.50 -0.78 -6.40
N VAL A 755 -46.41 -0.05 -5.74
CA VAL A 755 -47.87 -0.18 -5.90
C VAL A 755 -48.41 0.30 -7.26
N ASP A 756 -47.71 1.21 -7.93
CA ASP A 756 -48.11 1.83 -9.20
C ASP A 756 -47.04 1.62 -10.28
N ASN A 757 -47.46 1.25 -11.50
CA ASN A 757 -46.57 1.06 -12.66
C ASN A 757 -46.01 2.39 -13.24
N ARG A 758 -45.80 3.40 -12.40
CA ARG A 758 -45.25 4.72 -12.76
C ARG A 758 -43.79 4.60 -13.21
N ILE A 759 -43.35 5.55 -14.03
CA ILE A 759 -41.94 5.64 -14.43
C ILE A 759 -41.13 5.87 -13.14
N PRO A 760 -40.13 5.04 -12.83
CA PRO A 760 -39.34 5.19 -11.62
C PRO A 760 -38.58 6.52 -11.66
N SER A 761 -38.50 7.23 -10.54
CA SER A 761 -37.61 8.38 -10.46
C SER A 761 -36.15 7.92 -10.38
N PRO A 762 -35.18 8.75 -10.78
CA PRO A 762 -33.75 8.47 -10.59
C PRO A 762 -33.39 8.10 -9.15
N GLY A 763 -33.96 8.83 -8.17
CA GLY A 763 -33.79 8.51 -6.75
C GLY A 763 -34.43 7.18 -6.32
N HIS A 764 -35.48 6.74 -7.02
CA HIS A 764 -36.02 5.38 -6.83
C HIS A 764 -35.02 4.32 -7.27
N ILE A 765 -34.39 4.52 -8.43
CA ILE A 765 -33.38 3.60 -8.97
C ILE A 765 -32.20 3.49 -8.00
N LEU A 766 -31.68 4.62 -7.51
CA LEU A 766 -30.58 4.62 -6.55
C LEU A 766 -30.94 3.85 -5.28
N ARG A 767 -32.12 4.09 -4.69
CA ARG A 767 -32.55 3.40 -3.46
C ARG A 767 -32.63 1.88 -3.64
N VAL A 768 -33.27 1.43 -4.73
CA VAL A 768 -33.40 -0.01 -5.03
C VAL A 768 -32.03 -0.63 -5.34
N TYR A 769 -31.16 0.10 -6.06
CA TYR A 769 -29.77 -0.33 -6.31
C TYR A 769 -28.99 -0.56 -5.02
N SER A 770 -29.19 0.32 -4.03
CA SER A 770 -28.61 0.22 -2.69
C SER A 770 -29.27 -0.83 -1.79
N GLY A 771 -30.32 -1.52 -2.26
CA GLY A 771 -31.03 -2.55 -1.51
C GLY A 771 -32.24 -2.05 -0.70
N VAL A 772 -32.57 -0.76 -0.78
CA VAL A 772 -33.74 -0.18 -0.11
C VAL A 772 -34.95 -0.25 -1.04
N LEU A 773 -35.84 -1.20 -0.77
CA LEU A 773 -37.06 -1.41 -1.56
C LEU A 773 -38.20 -0.46 -1.15
N PRO A 774 -39.07 -0.07 -2.09
CA PRO A 774 -40.30 0.66 -1.77
C PRO A 774 -41.29 -0.22 -1.00
N TRP A 775 -42.16 0.41 -0.21
CA TRP A 775 -43.28 -0.30 0.41
C TRP A 775 -44.20 -0.91 -0.67
N SER A 776 -44.46 -2.21 -0.56
CA SER A 776 -45.38 -2.94 -1.43
C SER A 776 -45.98 -4.15 -0.70
N LEU A 777 -47.11 -4.65 -1.19
CA LEU A 777 -47.76 -5.87 -0.66
C LEU A 777 -46.88 -7.13 -0.76
N ALA A 778 -45.84 -7.12 -1.59
CA ALA A 778 -44.93 -8.22 -1.82
C ALA A 778 -43.52 -7.97 -1.24
N LEU A 779 -43.34 -6.87 -0.50
CA LEU A 779 -42.06 -6.51 0.12
C LEU A 779 -41.68 -7.52 1.21
N ASP A 780 -42.57 -7.76 2.17
CA ASP A 780 -42.32 -8.68 3.29
C ASP A 780 -41.98 -10.08 2.77
N TRP A 781 -42.73 -10.56 1.76
CA TRP A 781 -42.50 -11.84 1.10
C TRP A 781 -41.12 -11.98 0.45
N LEU A 782 -40.60 -10.91 -0.17
CA LEU A 782 -39.26 -10.93 -0.78
C LEU A 782 -38.18 -10.82 0.28
N THR A 783 -38.41 -10.01 1.32
CA THR A 783 -37.46 -9.76 2.41
C THR A 783 -37.28 -10.99 3.31
N GLU A 784 -38.33 -11.79 3.51
CA GLU A 784 -38.27 -13.10 4.18
C GLU A 784 -37.42 -14.14 3.43
N LYS A 785 -37.04 -13.87 2.16
CA LYS A 785 -36.33 -14.80 1.28
C LYS A 785 -34.99 -14.21 0.83
N PRO A 786 -33.92 -14.34 1.63
CA PRO A 786 -32.65 -13.66 1.38
C PRO A 786 -32.04 -14.03 0.02
N ASP A 787 -32.08 -15.30 -0.38
CA ASP A 787 -31.53 -15.76 -1.66
C ASP A 787 -32.24 -15.13 -2.86
N LEU A 788 -33.59 -15.12 -2.84
CA LEU A 788 -34.40 -14.54 -3.91
C LEU A 788 -34.23 -13.02 -3.96
N PHE A 789 -34.15 -12.37 -2.79
CA PHE A 789 -33.88 -10.95 -2.68
C PHE A 789 -32.54 -10.57 -3.30
N GLN A 790 -31.46 -11.31 -3.00
CA GLN A 790 -30.15 -11.08 -3.59
C GLN A 790 -30.15 -11.30 -5.12
N LEU A 791 -30.88 -12.31 -5.62
CA LEU A 791 -31.03 -12.52 -7.08
C LEU A 791 -31.85 -11.40 -7.74
N ALA A 792 -32.91 -10.92 -7.10
CA ALA A 792 -33.73 -9.81 -7.60
C ALA A 792 -32.94 -8.50 -7.63
N LEU A 793 -32.14 -8.20 -6.58
CA LEU A 793 -31.23 -7.07 -6.56
C LEU A 793 -30.15 -7.18 -7.63
N LYS A 794 -29.55 -8.37 -7.81
CA LYS A 794 -28.57 -8.62 -8.88
C LYS A 794 -29.18 -8.37 -10.26
N ALA A 795 -30.41 -8.84 -10.50
CA ALA A 795 -31.12 -8.57 -11.75
C ALA A 795 -31.30 -7.07 -11.97
N PHE A 796 -31.74 -6.34 -10.95
CA PHE A 796 -31.90 -4.89 -11.02
C PHE A 796 -30.59 -4.16 -11.35
N ARG A 797 -29.49 -4.56 -10.71
CA ARG A 797 -28.15 -4.01 -10.95
C ARG A 797 -27.67 -4.29 -12.38
N TYR A 798 -27.90 -5.50 -12.91
CA TYR A 798 -27.56 -5.87 -14.29
C TYR A 798 -28.38 -5.08 -15.30
N THR A 799 -29.69 -4.91 -15.07
CA THR A 799 -30.54 -4.10 -15.94
C THR A 799 -30.11 -2.64 -15.96
N LEU A 800 -29.65 -2.09 -14.82
CA LEU A 800 -29.13 -0.73 -14.77
C LEU A 800 -27.87 -0.59 -15.62
N LYS A 801 -26.92 -1.53 -15.48
CA LYS A 801 -25.71 -1.53 -16.30
C LYS A 801 -26.04 -1.67 -17.79
N LEU A 802 -26.98 -2.55 -18.13
CA LEU A 802 -27.47 -2.74 -19.50
C LEU A 802 -28.06 -1.46 -20.10
N MET A 803 -28.86 -0.72 -19.33
CA MET A 803 -29.42 0.57 -19.76
C MET A 803 -28.31 1.59 -20.06
N ILE A 804 -27.28 1.65 -19.23
CA ILE A 804 -26.12 2.54 -19.43
C ILE A 804 -25.33 2.12 -20.67
N ASP A 805 -25.12 0.82 -20.86
CA ASP A 805 -24.39 0.29 -22.01
C ASP A 805 -25.17 0.51 -23.31
N LYS A 806 -26.49 0.30 -23.33
CA LYS A 806 -27.34 0.63 -24.49
C LYS A 806 -27.27 2.10 -24.86
N ALA A 807 -27.28 2.98 -23.86
CA ALA A 807 -27.15 4.41 -24.09
C ALA A 807 -25.77 4.80 -24.65
N SER A 808 -24.73 4.04 -24.31
CA SER A 808 -23.33 4.36 -24.67
C SER A 808 -22.85 3.69 -25.97
N LEU A 809 -23.21 2.41 -26.16
CA LEU A 809 -22.74 1.54 -27.25
C LEU A 809 -23.79 1.40 -28.38
N GLY A 810 -25.05 1.72 -28.11
CA GLY A 810 -26.17 1.54 -29.04
C GLY A 810 -27.17 0.48 -28.59
N PRO A 811 -28.35 0.41 -29.22
CA PRO A 811 -29.38 -0.57 -28.88
C PRO A 811 -28.92 -2.00 -29.21
N ILE A 812 -29.41 -2.97 -28.45
CA ILE A 812 -29.16 -4.40 -28.69
C ILE A 812 -30.04 -4.87 -29.84
N GLU A 813 -29.43 -5.49 -30.85
CA GLU A 813 -30.12 -5.89 -32.09
C GLU A 813 -30.82 -7.25 -31.92
N ASP A 814 -30.19 -8.20 -31.20
CA ASP A 814 -30.65 -9.59 -31.11
C ASP A 814 -30.67 -10.20 -29.70
N PHE A 815 -31.49 -11.24 -29.50
CA PHE A 815 -31.52 -12.02 -28.25
C PHE A 815 -30.19 -12.70 -27.90
N LYS A 816 -29.40 -13.07 -28.91
CA LYS A 816 -28.08 -13.68 -28.69
C LYS A 816 -27.08 -12.65 -28.13
N GLU A 817 -27.13 -11.42 -28.63
CA GLU A 817 -26.29 -10.33 -28.13
C GLU A 817 -26.64 -10.02 -26.66
N LEU A 818 -27.94 -10.00 -26.31
CA LEU A 818 -28.37 -9.85 -24.92
C LEU A 818 -27.82 -10.96 -23.99
N ILE A 819 -27.84 -12.23 -24.41
CA ILE A 819 -27.24 -13.32 -23.62
C ILE A 819 -25.74 -13.08 -23.43
N ASN A 820 -25.01 -12.76 -24.50
CA ASN A 820 -23.57 -12.51 -24.43
C ASN A 820 -23.25 -11.39 -23.42
N CYS A 821 -24.00 -10.28 -23.42
CA CYS A 821 -23.82 -9.20 -22.45
C CYS A 821 -24.05 -9.67 -21.00
N LEU A 822 -25.10 -10.46 -20.76
CA LEU A 822 -25.41 -10.97 -19.41
C LEU A 822 -24.38 -12.00 -18.93
N GLU A 823 -23.86 -12.83 -19.82
CA GLU A 823 -22.77 -13.76 -19.53
C GLU A 823 -21.47 -13.01 -19.19
N GLU A 824 -21.15 -11.94 -19.93
CA GLU A 824 -20.02 -11.06 -19.62
C GLU A 824 -20.19 -10.41 -18.24
N TYR A 825 -21.39 -9.92 -17.88
CA TYR A 825 -21.63 -9.37 -16.56
C TYR A 825 -21.42 -10.38 -15.44
N GLU A 826 -21.75 -11.65 -15.69
CA GLU A 826 -21.55 -12.73 -14.72
C GLU A 826 -20.07 -13.07 -14.53
N SER A 827 -19.33 -13.24 -15.63
CA SER A 827 -17.92 -13.65 -15.59
C SER A 827 -16.98 -12.52 -15.21
N ASP A 828 -17.12 -11.35 -15.84
CA ASP A 828 -16.07 -10.33 -15.91
C ASP A 828 -16.39 -9.07 -15.08
N TRP A 829 -17.66 -8.85 -14.71
CA TRP A 829 -18.09 -7.66 -13.96
C TRP A 829 -18.51 -7.95 -12.51
N TYR A 830 -18.11 -7.10 -11.57
CA TYR A 830 -18.79 -6.97 -10.28
C TYR A 830 -19.64 -5.71 -10.28
N ILE A 831 -20.96 -5.84 -10.09
CA ILE A 831 -21.90 -4.73 -10.12
C ILE A 831 -22.54 -4.61 -8.73
N GLY A 832 -22.21 -3.56 -7.99
CA GLY A 832 -22.65 -3.40 -6.61
C GLY A 832 -22.19 -2.12 -5.94
N LEU A 833 -22.36 -2.04 -4.62
CA LEU A 833 -21.94 -0.86 -3.86
C LEU A 833 -20.44 -0.96 -3.53
N VAL A 834 -19.74 0.18 -3.51
CA VAL A 834 -18.34 0.23 -3.07
C VAL A 834 -18.18 -0.16 -1.60
N SER A 835 -19.22 0.06 -0.79
CA SER A 835 -19.28 -0.33 0.62
C SER A 835 -19.50 -1.83 0.85
N ASP A 836 -19.87 -2.60 -0.18
CA ASP A 836 -20.13 -4.04 -0.05
C ASP A 836 -18.80 -4.79 0.21
N GLU A 837 -18.78 -5.74 1.17
CA GLU A 837 -17.59 -6.59 1.38
C GLU A 837 -17.21 -7.39 0.12
N LYS A 838 -18.23 -7.82 -0.66
CA LYS A 838 -18.05 -8.48 -1.95
C LYS A 838 -17.34 -7.60 -2.99
N TRP A 839 -17.44 -6.27 -2.89
CA TRP A 839 -16.65 -5.35 -3.73
C TRP A 839 -15.17 -5.50 -3.40
N LYS A 840 -14.83 -5.51 -2.10
CA LYS A 840 -13.44 -5.66 -1.64
C LYS A 840 -12.87 -7.01 -2.09
N GLU A 841 -13.64 -8.08 -1.94
CA GLU A 841 -13.27 -9.41 -2.43
C GLU A 841 -13.04 -9.42 -3.95
N ALA A 842 -13.92 -8.78 -4.73
CA ALA A 842 -13.78 -8.72 -6.19
C ALA A 842 -12.53 -7.95 -6.63
N VAL A 843 -12.17 -6.87 -5.92
CA VAL A 843 -10.91 -6.13 -6.14
C VAL A 843 -9.70 -7.02 -5.84
N LEU A 844 -9.69 -7.73 -4.70
CA LEU A 844 -8.58 -8.61 -4.33
C LEU A 844 -8.47 -9.85 -5.24
N GLN A 845 -9.58 -10.31 -5.81
CA GLN A 845 -9.63 -11.39 -6.81
C GLN A 845 -9.27 -10.91 -8.23
N GLU A 846 -8.93 -9.63 -8.40
CA GLU A 846 -8.56 -9.05 -9.70
C GLU A 846 -9.64 -9.24 -10.78
N LYS A 847 -10.92 -9.05 -10.42
CA LYS A 847 -12.02 -9.11 -11.39
C LYS A 847 -11.83 -8.02 -12.47
N PRO A 848 -11.98 -8.31 -13.78
CA PRO A 848 -11.62 -7.37 -14.84
C PRO A 848 -12.31 -6.01 -14.75
N TYR A 849 -13.61 -5.99 -14.42
CA TYR A 849 -14.41 -4.78 -14.36
C TYR A 849 -15.24 -4.71 -13.08
N LEU A 850 -15.40 -3.51 -12.51
CA LEU A 850 -16.35 -3.25 -11.44
C LEU A 850 -17.18 -2.00 -11.76
N PHE A 851 -18.45 -2.02 -11.37
CA PHE A 851 -19.37 -0.89 -11.57
C PHE A 851 -20.16 -0.58 -10.29
N SER A 852 -20.16 0.69 -9.90
CA SER A 852 -20.99 1.21 -8.81
C SER A 852 -21.77 2.45 -9.23
N LEU A 853 -23.02 2.55 -8.77
CA LEU A 853 -23.84 3.75 -8.89
C LEU A 853 -23.69 4.61 -7.63
N GLY A 854 -23.44 5.91 -7.82
CA GLY A 854 -23.38 6.91 -6.76
C GLY A 854 -24.23 8.14 -7.07
N TYR A 855 -24.34 9.03 -6.08
CA TYR A 855 -25.01 10.32 -6.21
C TYR A 855 -24.17 11.39 -5.52
N ASP A 856 -23.89 12.46 -6.24
CA ASP A 856 -23.20 13.63 -5.74
C ASP A 856 -24.26 14.69 -5.37
N PRO A 857 -24.50 14.96 -4.07
CA PRO A 857 -25.50 15.93 -3.65
C PRO A 857 -25.10 17.38 -3.93
N ASN A 858 -23.79 17.68 -4.07
CA ASN A 858 -23.31 19.05 -4.30
C ASN A 858 -23.59 19.48 -5.72
N MET A 859 -23.31 18.60 -6.67
CA MET A 859 -23.63 18.80 -8.08
C MET A 859 -25.09 18.40 -8.41
N GLY A 860 -25.75 17.66 -7.52
CA GLY A 860 -27.10 17.13 -7.71
C GLY A 860 -27.20 16.10 -8.84
N VAL A 861 -26.11 15.40 -9.16
CA VAL A 861 -26.02 14.48 -10.31
C VAL A 861 -25.77 13.04 -9.89
N TYR A 862 -26.29 12.10 -10.68
CA TYR A 862 -26.00 10.68 -10.53
C TYR A 862 -24.72 10.33 -11.26
N THR A 863 -23.85 9.53 -10.64
CA THR A 863 -22.54 9.17 -11.17
C THR A 863 -22.40 7.64 -11.27
N GLY A 864 -21.80 7.16 -12.36
CA GLY A 864 -21.37 5.77 -12.49
C GLY A 864 -19.86 5.68 -12.33
N ARG A 865 -19.39 4.91 -11.36
CA ARG A 865 -17.97 4.60 -11.16
C ARG A 865 -17.65 3.26 -11.81
N VAL A 866 -16.76 3.26 -12.80
CA VAL A 866 -16.27 2.06 -13.49
C VAL A 866 -14.80 1.88 -13.13
N LEU A 867 -14.46 0.72 -12.57
CA LEU A 867 -13.08 0.30 -12.40
C LEU A 867 -12.71 -0.71 -13.48
N THR A 868 -11.61 -0.46 -14.19
CA THR A 868 -11.10 -1.38 -15.21
C THR A 868 -9.68 -1.82 -14.90
N LEU A 869 -9.45 -3.13 -14.81
CA LEU A 869 -8.15 -3.71 -14.51
C LEU A 869 -7.27 -3.79 -15.77
N GLN A 870 -6.15 -3.08 -15.79
CA GLN A 870 -5.23 -3.03 -16.93
C GLN A 870 -3.77 -2.92 -16.47
N GLU A 871 -2.81 -3.19 -17.37
CA GLU A 871 -1.41 -2.85 -17.13
C GLU A 871 -1.20 -1.35 -17.28
N LEU A 872 -0.82 -0.71 -16.19
CA LEU A 872 -0.69 0.74 -16.07
C LEU A 872 0.69 1.11 -15.54
N LEU A 873 1.13 2.32 -15.85
CA LEU A 873 2.48 2.80 -15.55
C LEU A 873 2.48 3.67 -14.29
N ILE A 874 3.23 3.23 -13.28
CA ILE A 874 3.52 4.04 -12.08
C ILE A 874 4.82 4.81 -12.32
N HIS A 875 4.76 6.13 -12.28
CA HIS A 875 5.94 6.99 -12.31
C HIS A 875 6.59 7.03 -10.93
N VAL A 876 7.90 6.76 -10.86
CA VAL A 876 8.64 6.70 -9.59
C VAL A 876 9.77 7.72 -9.58
N GLY A 877 9.83 8.51 -8.51
CA GLY A 877 10.93 9.42 -8.22
C GLY A 877 11.51 9.21 -6.82
N LYS A 878 12.80 9.48 -6.66
CA LYS A 878 13.50 9.46 -5.37
C LYS A 878 13.37 10.83 -4.70
N LEU A 879 13.08 10.82 -3.40
CA LEU A 879 13.01 12.02 -2.57
C LEU A 879 14.35 12.29 -1.87
N ASN A 880 14.64 13.56 -1.59
CA ASN A 880 15.72 13.94 -0.70
C ASN A 880 15.41 13.43 0.72
N ALA A 881 16.19 12.45 1.19
CA ALA A 881 15.97 11.80 2.47
C ALA A 881 16.06 12.78 3.66
N GLU A 882 16.89 13.82 3.58
CA GLU A 882 17.01 14.82 4.64
C GLU A 882 15.82 15.77 4.69
N ALA A 883 15.16 16.04 3.56
CA ALA A 883 13.89 16.77 3.55
C ALA A 883 12.81 16.00 4.31
N VAL A 884 12.69 14.69 4.04
CA VAL A 884 11.76 13.80 4.75
C VAL A 884 12.09 13.73 6.23
N ARG A 885 13.34 13.42 6.57
CA ARG A 885 13.81 13.32 7.96
C ARG A 885 13.61 14.64 8.71
N GLY A 886 13.89 15.78 8.09
CA GLY A 886 13.71 17.11 8.68
C GLY A 886 12.25 17.43 8.97
N GLN A 887 11.34 17.15 8.03
CA GLN A 887 9.90 17.37 8.22
C GLN A 887 9.30 16.44 9.27
N TRP A 888 9.64 15.15 9.24
CA TRP A 888 9.20 14.21 10.27
C TRP A 888 9.77 14.57 11.64
N ALA A 889 10.99 15.12 11.71
CA ALA A 889 11.55 15.62 12.96
C ALA A 889 10.80 16.86 13.46
N ASN A 890 10.42 17.76 12.56
CA ASN A 890 9.59 18.91 12.89
C ASN A 890 8.22 18.48 13.43
N LEU A 891 7.56 17.48 12.84
CA LEU A 891 6.30 16.93 13.37
C LEU A 891 6.47 16.33 14.77
N SER A 892 7.52 15.54 14.99
CA SER A 892 7.80 14.99 16.32
C SER A 892 8.06 16.11 17.33
N TRP A 893 8.74 17.18 16.91
CA TRP A 893 9.03 18.32 17.76
C TRP A 893 7.77 19.11 18.13
N GLU A 894 6.93 19.41 17.14
CA GLU A 894 5.65 20.11 17.34
C GLU A 894 4.72 19.34 18.28
N LEU A 895 4.64 18.01 18.13
CA LEU A 895 3.81 17.16 18.97
C LEU A 895 4.38 17.03 20.39
N LEU A 896 5.65 16.63 20.51
CA LEU A 896 6.21 16.18 21.79
C LEU A 896 6.76 17.32 22.64
N TYR A 897 7.27 18.38 22.01
CA TYR A 897 7.97 19.47 22.72
C TYR A 897 7.17 20.78 22.71
N ALA A 898 6.48 21.08 21.62
CA ALA A 898 5.59 22.25 21.56
C ALA A 898 4.16 21.95 22.04
N THR A 899 3.83 20.67 22.31
CA THR A 899 2.50 20.21 22.74
C THR A 899 1.39 20.78 21.86
N ASN A 900 1.63 20.81 20.55
CA ASN A 900 0.66 21.31 19.60
C ASN A 900 -0.30 20.18 19.21
N ASP A 901 -1.47 20.20 19.85
CA ASP A 901 -2.55 19.22 19.69
C ASP A 901 -3.58 19.64 18.63
N ASP A 902 -3.27 20.67 17.81
CA ASP A 902 -4.13 21.10 16.71
C ASP A 902 -4.22 20.02 15.62
N GLU A 903 -5.44 19.58 15.31
CA GLU A 903 -5.73 18.57 14.29
C GLU A 903 -5.40 19.08 12.87
N GLU A 904 -5.47 20.40 12.64
CA GLU A 904 -5.12 21.01 11.35
C GLU A 904 -3.60 21.16 11.14
N ARG A 905 -2.76 20.77 12.11
CA ARG A 905 -1.28 20.87 12.04
C ARG A 905 -0.68 20.24 10.77
N TYR A 906 -1.38 19.25 10.21
CA TYR A 906 -1.02 18.59 8.95
C TYR A 906 -1.20 19.48 7.72
N SER A 907 -2.19 20.38 7.71
CA SER A 907 -2.73 21.03 6.50
C SER A 907 -2.47 22.55 6.39
N ILE A 908 -1.94 23.21 7.43
CA ILE A 908 -1.89 24.69 7.50
C ILE A 908 -0.84 25.35 6.58
N GLN A 909 0.12 24.62 6.01
CA GLN A 909 1.21 25.23 5.21
C GLN A 909 1.62 24.37 4.01
N ALA A 910 0.88 24.47 2.89
CA ALA A 910 1.29 23.88 1.62
C ALA A 910 2.67 24.41 1.22
N HIS A 911 3.60 23.50 0.93
CA HIS A 911 4.92 23.87 0.45
C HIS A 911 5.28 23.00 -0.76
N PRO A 912 4.78 23.32 -1.96
CA PRO A 912 4.84 22.45 -3.14
C PRO A 912 6.26 22.00 -3.53
N LEU A 913 7.26 22.84 -3.30
CA LEU A 913 8.66 22.48 -3.60
C LEU A 913 9.26 21.45 -2.63
N LEU A 914 8.69 21.31 -1.43
CA LEU A 914 9.13 20.38 -0.38
C LEU A 914 8.20 19.19 -0.20
N LEU A 915 7.05 19.17 -0.89
CA LEU A 915 6.01 18.14 -0.75
C LEU A 915 5.68 17.86 0.71
N ARG A 916 5.47 18.93 1.49
CA ARG A 916 5.37 18.86 2.95
C ARG A 916 4.18 18.00 3.34
N ASN A 917 3.01 18.27 2.79
CA ASN A 917 1.77 17.60 3.20
C ASN A 917 1.80 16.13 2.79
N LEU A 918 2.26 15.80 1.58
CA LEU A 918 2.45 14.41 1.15
C LEU A 918 3.43 13.65 2.06
N THR A 919 4.53 14.31 2.44
CA THR A 919 5.54 13.72 3.32
C THR A 919 5.01 13.55 4.75
N VAL A 920 4.24 14.51 5.25
CA VAL A 920 3.59 14.48 6.56
C VAL A 920 2.60 13.31 6.63
N GLN A 921 1.76 13.17 5.62
CA GLN A 921 0.80 12.07 5.51
C GLN A 921 1.48 10.70 5.48
N ALA A 922 2.65 10.59 4.83
CA ALA A 922 3.42 9.35 4.76
C ALA A 922 4.08 8.93 6.10
N ALA A 923 4.14 9.80 7.11
CA ALA A 923 4.68 9.46 8.43
C ALA A 923 3.78 8.46 9.17
N ASP A 924 4.34 7.60 10.02
CA ASP A 924 3.51 6.66 10.79
C ASP A 924 2.69 7.40 11.87
N PRO A 925 1.46 6.95 12.18
CA PRO A 925 0.70 7.46 13.32
C PRO A 925 1.51 7.36 14.63
N PRO A 926 1.44 8.36 15.52
CA PRO A 926 0.55 9.53 15.52
C PRO A 926 1.12 10.75 14.77
N LEU A 927 2.20 10.63 14.00
CA LEU A 927 2.82 11.76 13.29
C LEU A 927 2.20 12.03 11.92
N GLY A 928 1.64 11.01 11.29
CA GLY A 928 0.95 11.09 9.99
C GLY A 928 -0.22 10.12 9.94
N TYR A 929 -0.82 9.99 8.77
CA TYR A 929 -2.08 9.26 8.57
C TYR A 929 -2.10 8.52 7.22
N PRO A 930 -1.16 7.59 6.96
CA PRO A 930 -1.17 6.77 5.75
C PRO A 930 -2.36 5.82 5.80
N ILE A 931 -3.09 5.69 4.70
CA ILE A 931 -4.28 4.83 4.64
C ILE A 931 -3.96 3.35 4.44
N TYR A 932 -2.71 3.06 4.07
CA TYR A 932 -2.16 1.72 3.97
C TYR A 932 -0.68 1.76 4.38
N SER A 933 -0.21 0.78 5.13
CA SER A 933 1.22 0.52 5.32
C SER A 933 1.45 -0.98 5.31
N SER A 934 2.34 -1.43 4.43
CA SER A 934 2.74 -2.83 4.41
C SER A 934 3.60 -3.15 5.64
N LYS A 935 3.55 -4.40 6.11
CA LYS A 935 4.63 -4.95 6.93
C LYS A 935 5.95 -4.90 6.13
N PRO A 936 7.12 -5.02 6.77
CA PRO A 936 8.40 -5.11 6.06
C PRO A 936 8.39 -6.23 5.00
N LEU A 937 8.49 -5.85 3.72
CA LEU A 937 8.47 -6.76 2.58
C LEU A 937 9.90 -7.05 2.12
N HIS A 938 10.29 -8.33 2.11
CA HIS A 938 11.61 -8.75 1.64
C HIS A 938 11.57 -9.09 0.15
N ILE A 939 12.33 -8.33 -0.65
CA ILE A 939 12.45 -8.45 -2.10
C ILE A 939 13.80 -9.10 -2.44
N HIS A 940 13.78 -10.20 -3.19
CA HIS A 940 14.98 -10.93 -3.65
C HIS A 940 15.46 -10.40 -5.01
N LEU A 941 16.74 -10.06 -5.15
CA LEU A 941 17.26 -9.34 -6.32
C LEU A 941 17.94 -10.24 -7.38
N VAL A 942 17.85 -11.57 -7.24
CA VAL A 942 18.54 -12.57 -8.08
C VAL A 942 17.62 -13.20 -9.11
#